data_AF-A0A9P1FR29-F1
#
_entry.id   AF-A0A9P1FR29-F1
#
_cell.length_a   1.000
_cell.length_b   1.000
_cell.length_c   1.000
_cell.angle_alpha   90.00
_cell.angle_beta   90.00
_cell.angle_gamma   90.00
#
_symmetry.space_group_name_H-M   'P 1'
#
loop_
_entity.id
_entity.type
_entity.pdbx_description
1 polymer ?
#
loop_
_entity_poly.entity_id
_entity_poly.type
_entity_poly.pdbx_seq_one_letter_code
_entity_poly.pdbx_strand_id
1 'polypeptide(L)'
;MARFLALLGLCAVAEETLDALNDDSCLAGDPCELSLRQLRGERISQLVRGHPCQCTAQCAKYGNCCSDYKDICEGTSKKLKAEAIPLCANLGCTSKYQSNQPCQCTPKCSKFGNCCSDYTEACLADTEETKITTSSEPEVETTTVSTTTEETSVKSTEEKEAGDDNAWKDTVDGVLHINDDWIKQDTLDSKCETAKRGDECWVAVSWAMADGIYEHPEWWPELQPGASSFEEFQAHQHLMNNTLCPQPCMLRYKQYSVPTYRSNHQYPMKGVSYGASPLKNTGVLLTDDDFMTDITGAMWDSWGRGDLDLLKSMGVNTLRMYGNDLNYSHRSFLDGAWKRDMDIIVGLSDWGFIQGPDPCDRNGYECFSQVYEAYKNNLLKGFAIRNYTMYHPALKALIISNEPDLKVHPRTSVCRAMITSLDAILQAEKDLNITENPIALTVTFSFAAFGRNPPGLGQMQELYACLQHPEAPPTYYRPKNDVLSAFRKRWVHSFNTAAPGHVVEELFLDKYKKSIFWSDEMKIPLFIGEYHSVHVGAKDDLPILVEDALSATYPFFLGYNFFEFSVRYDKGGSEKKFGMFGYGDSPLLDMNYSGMVYTIWDLVPAPDKYGYPLSMALSNAYGKGSNLPKLRKAPCLEETLGVS
;
A
#
# COMPACT_ATOMS: atom_id res chain seq x y z
N MET A 1 -16.48 -13.72 45.02
CA MET A 1 -16.12 -15.15 44.82
C MET A 1 -14.90 -15.19 43.91
N ALA A 2 -13.71 -14.91 44.42
CA ALA A 2 -12.97 -15.91 45.15
C ALA A 2 -12.93 -17.23 44.36
N ARG A 3 -11.77 -17.55 43.77
CA ARG A 3 -11.21 -18.84 44.18
C ARG A 3 -10.86 -18.65 45.66
N PHE A 4 -11.78 -19.06 46.50
CA PHE A 4 -11.78 -18.81 47.94
C PHE A 4 -10.60 -19.56 48.57
N LEU A 5 -9.51 -18.80 48.72
CA LEU A 5 -8.65 -18.68 49.88
C LEU A 5 -7.89 -19.91 50.42
N ALA A 6 -6.56 -19.72 50.36
CA ALA A 6 -5.62 -19.83 51.47
C ALA A 6 -5.01 -21.19 51.82
N LEU A 7 -3.67 -21.24 51.70
CA LEU A 7 -2.71 -21.77 52.67
C LEU A 7 -1.35 -21.16 52.25
N LEU A 8 -1.04 -19.94 52.68
CA LEU A 8 -0.25 -19.58 53.88
C LEU A 8 1.24 -19.93 53.76
N GLY A 9 2.08 -18.89 53.70
CA GLY A 9 3.53 -19.02 53.82
C GLY A 9 4.29 -17.73 53.60
N LEU A 10 4.16 -16.78 54.53
CA LEU A 10 5.04 -15.60 54.68
C LEU A 10 6.51 -16.03 54.85
N CYS A 11 7.45 -15.32 54.22
CA CYS A 11 8.75 -15.05 54.84
C CYS A 11 9.38 -13.75 54.29
N ALA A 12 10.12 -13.09 55.18
CA ALA A 12 10.49 -11.69 55.20
C ALA A 12 11.87 -11.39 54.59
N VAL A 13 12.03 -10.14 54.13
CA VAL A 13 13.17 -9.20 54.22
C VAL A 13 14.61 -9.74 54.10
N ALA A 14 15.33 -9.20 53.12
CA ALA A 14 16.70 -8.70 53.29
C ALA A 14 16.97 -7.58 52.26
N GLU A 15 17.10 -6.35 52.74
CA GLU A 15 17.79 -5.25 52.06
C GLU A 15 19.30 -5.51 52.10
N GLU A 16 20.01 -5.26 50.99
CA GLU A 16 21.27 -4.51 51.03
C GLU A 16 21.56 -3.90 49.66
N THR A 17 22.05 -2.67 49.74
CA THR A 17 22.09 -1.59 48.77
C THR A 17 23.22 -1.69 47.73
N LEU A 18 22.96 -1.20 46.51
CA LEU A 18 23.95 -0.47 45.72
C LEU A 18 23.24 0.51 44.78
N ASP A 19 23.14 1.75 45.26
CA ASP A 19 22.74 2.92 44.49
C ASP A 19 23.73 3.19 43.35
N ALA A 20 23.19 3.31 42.13
CA ALA A 20 23.78 4.12 41.07
C ALA A 20 22.65 4.70 40.19
N LEU A 21 22.15 5.86 40.65
CA LEU A 21 21.57 6.96 39.86
C LEU A 21 20.47 6.63 38.83
N ASN A 22 19.23 6.78 39.32
CA ASN A 22 18.01 7.22 38.64
C ASN A 22 18.22 8.15 37.42
N ASP A 23 17.42 7.94 36.37
CA ASP A 23 16.19 8.75 36.15
C ASP A 23 15.23 8.09 35.13
N ASP A 24 14.48 7.07 35.56
CA ASP A 24 13.37 6.46 34.80
C ASP A 24 12.03 6.83 35.48
N SER A 25 11.64 8.10 35.39
CA SER A 25 10.33 8.55 35.87
C SER A 25 9.55 9.30 34.79
N CYS A 26 8.83 8.54 33.95
CA CYS A 26 7.63 9.09 33.32
C CYS A 26 6.48 9.00 34.32
N LEU A 27 6.14 10.14 34.94
CA LEU A 27 4.93 10.28 35.75
C LEU A 27 3.68 10.20 34.87
N ALA A 28 2.62 9.61 35.43
CA ALA A 28 1.33 9.43 34.78
C ALA A 28 0.75 10.77 34.29
N GLY A 29 0.57 10.91 32.96
CA GLY A 29 -0.15 12.04 32.38
C GLY A 29 0.19 12.43 30.95
N ASP A 30 1.35 12.06 30.42
CA ASP A 30 1.78 12.47 29.07
C ASP A 30 1.99 11.29 28.12
N PRO A 31 1.65 11.43 26.82
CA PRO A 31 1.73 10.36 25.84
C PRO A 31 3.21 9.99 25.60
N CYS A 32 3.52 8.69 25.65
CA CYS A 32 4.81 8.19 25.17
C CYS A 32 4.93 8.42 23.66
N GLU A 33 5.43 9.60 23.30
CA GLU A 33 5.83 9.95 21.95
C GLU A 33 6.94 9.00 21.45
N LEU A 34 6.81 8.50 20.22
CA LEU A 34 7.78 7.62 19.55
C LEU A 34 9.11 8.36 19.35
N SER A 35 10.01 8.22 20.32
CA SER A 35 11.31 8.90 20.40
C SER A 35 12.46 8.01 19.93
N LEU A 36 13.48 8.62 19.31
CA LEU A 36 14.78 7.99 19.02
C LEU A 36 15.47 7.43 20.27
N ARG A 37 15.06 7.82 21.48
CA ARG A 37 15.56 7.24 22.75
C ARG A 37 15.25 5.75 22.90
N GLN A 38 14.22 5.23 22.22
CA GLN A 38 13.89 3.80 22.22
C GLN A 38 14.73 2.98 21.22
N LEU A 39 15.44 3.64 20.30
CA LEU A 39 16.41 3.01 19.41
C LEU A 39 17.79 3.03 20.08
N ARG A 40 18.35 1.86 20.41
CA ARG A 40 19.75 1.76 20.85
C ARG A 40 20.66 2.33 19.76
N GLY A 41 21.32 3.45 20.07
CA GLY A 41 22.64 3.88 19.60
C GLY A 41 22.98 3.79 18.10
N GLU A 42 23.37 4.95 17.53
CA GLU A 42 24.08 5.11 16.25
C GLU A 42 23.24 4.87 14.99
N ARG A 43 22.47 5.88 14.57
CA ARG A 43 22.11 6.19 13.15
C ARG A 43 21.34 7.51 13.01
N ILE A 44 21.69 8.52 13.82
CA ILE A 44 21.10 9.86 13.78
C ILE A 44 21.68 10.58 12.56
N SER A 45 20.96 10.60 11.43
CA SER A 45 21.24 11.23 10.12
C SER A 45 21.13 10.28 8.91
N GLN A 46 20.97 8.97 9.12
CA GLN A 46 20.77 7.98 8.05
C GLN A 46 19.32 7.48 8.04
N LEU A 47 18.82 7.12 6.85
CA LEU A 47 17.52 6.47 6.69
C LEU A 47 17.49 5.17 7.49
N VAL A 48 16.49 5.03 8.38
CA VAL A 48 16.24 3.78 9.08
C VAL A 48 15.09 3.06 8.38
N ARG A 49 15.43 2.01 7.64
CA ARG A 49 14.44 1.19 6.91
C ARG A 49 13.38 0.62 7.86
N GLY A 50 12.11 0.67 7.44
CA GLY A 50 10.99 0.11 8.18
C GLY A 50 10.66 0.83 9.49
N HIS A 51 11.17 2.05 9.68
CA HIS A 51 10.81 2.88 10.83
C HIS A 51 9.74 3.92 10.42
N PRO A 52 8.67 4.10 11.21
CA PRO A 52 7.52 4.93 10.84
C PRO A 52 7.84 6.43 10.79
N CYS A 53 8.94 6.85 11.42
CA CYS A 53 9.46 8.21 11.40
C CYS A 53 10.98 8.22 11.18
N GLN A 54 11.51 9.34 10.69
CA GLN A 54 12.89 9.50 10.28
C GLN A 54 13.58 10.67 11.02
N CYS A 55 14.89 10.52 11.21
CA CYS A 55 15.81 11.50 11.80
C CYS A 55 16.80 12.03 10.74
N THR A 56 16.37 12.09 9.49
CA THR A 56 17.15 12.62 8.36
C THR A 56 16.85 14.10 8.18
N ALA A 57 17.81 14.86 7.62
CA ALA A 57 17.67 16.31 7.41
C ALA A 57 16.44 16.68 6.56
N GLN A 58 15.93 15.73 5.78
CA GLN A 58 14.86 15.92 4.81
C GLN A 58 13.51 15.35 5.27
N CYS A 59 13.41 14.82 6.50
CA CYS A 59 12.13 14.30 7.02
C CYS A 59 11.01 15.35 7.00
N ALA A 60 11.36 16.63 7.13
CA ALA A 60 10.40 17.73 7.17
C ALA A 60 9.75 17.94 5.79
N LYS A 61 10.51 17.72 4.71
CA LYS A 61 9.98 17.71 3.33
C LYS A 61 8.94 16.59 3.16
N TYR A 62 9.15 15.46 3.82
CA TYR A 62 8.36 14.24 3.66
C TYR A 62 7.30 14.01 4.73
N GLY A 63 7.14 14.95 5.67
CA GLY A 63 6.13 14.86 6.72
C GLY A 63 6.28 13.64 7.65
N ASN A 64 7.48 13.05 7.72
CA ASN A 64 7.76 11.83 8.47
C ASN A 64 8.84 12.01 9.55
N CYS A 65 9.07 13.24 10.02
CA CYS A 65 9.99 13.47 11.15
C CYS A 65 9.51 12.77 12.41
N CYS A 66 10.44 12.20 13.19
CA CYS A 66 10.13 11.73 14.54
C CYS A 66 9.67 12.89 15.42
N SER A 67 8.82 12.61 16.41
CA SER A 67 8.23 13.65 17.28
C SER A 67 9.32 14.41 18.06
N ASP A 68 10.41 13.74 18.40
CA ASP A 68 11.59 14.30 19.07
C ASP A 68 12.68 14.81 18.11
N TYR A 69 12.37 14.99 16.83
CA TYR A 69 13.33 15.41 15.81
C TYR A 69 14.08 16.71 16.19
N LYS A 70 13.37 17.71 16.73
CA LYS A 70 13.98 18.97 17.14
C LYS A 70 14.94 18.81 18.32
N ASP A 71 14.60 17.93 19.25
CA ASP A 71 15.36 17.75 20.48
C ASP A 71 16.58 16.83 20.28
N ILE A 72 16.48 15.85 19.37
CA ILE A 72 17.52 14.82 19.16
C ILE A 72 18.25 14.99 17.83
N CYS A 73 17.55 15.22 16.72
CA CYS A 73 18.17 15.27 15.38
C CYS A 73 18.74 16.65 15.05
N GLU A 74 18.01 17.71 15.40
CA GLU A 74 18.37 19.10 15.07
C GLU A 74 19.55 19.61 15.93
N GLY A 75 19.68 19.11 17.17
CA GLY A 75 20.80 19.38 18.07
C GLY A 75 22.11 18.67 17.67
N THR A 76 22.03 17.46 17.11
CA THR A 76 23.19 16.65 16.70
C THR A 76 23.75 17.10 15.34
N SER A 77 22.88 17.62 14.46
CA SER A 77 23.23 18.20 13.14
C SER A 77 24.17 19.40 13.21
N LYS A 78 24.26 20.08 14.37
CA LYS A 78 25.23 21.17 14.59
C LYS A 78 26.62 20.69 15.04
N LYS A 79 26.75 19.45 15.52
CA LYS A 79 28.02 18.86 15.98
C LYS A 79 28.73 18.04 14.91
N LEU A 80 28.00 17.56 13.89
CA LEU A 80 28.53 16.86 12.72
C LEU A 80 28.62 17.78 11.49
N LYS A 81 29.27 18.95 11.63
CA LYS A 81 29.80 19.70 10.48
C LYS A 81 31.29 19.38 10.31
N ALA A 82 31.59 18.11 10.11
CA ALA A 82 32.87 17.61 9.61
C ALA A 82 32.82 16.09 9.54
N GLU A 83 32.03 15.50 8.64
CA GLU A 83 32.28 14.13 8.19
C GLU A 83 31.92 14.05 6.70
N ALA A 84 32.82 13.38 5.96
CA ALA A 84 33.25 13.77 4.63
C ALA A 84 32.21 13.53 3.53
N ILE A 85 32.18 14.47 2.56
CA ILE A 85 31.65 14.20 1.22
C ILE A 85 32.33 12.92 0.71
N PRO A 86 31.58 11.91 0.22
CA PRO A 86 32.17 10.70 -0.33
C PRO A 86 32.93 11.04 -1.61
N LEU A 87 34.25 11.07 -1.48
CA LEU A 87 35.22 11.35 -2.53
C LEU A 87 35.97 10.07 -2.88
N CYS A 88 36.26 9.84 -4.15
CA CYS A 88 37.13 8.77 -4.63
C CYS A 88 38.52 8.80 -4.03
N ALA A 89 39.02 9.97 -3.65
CA ALA A 89 40.24 10.11 -2.84
C ALA A 89 40.20 9.30 -1.53
N ASN A 90 39.01 9.10 -0.95
CA ASN A 90 38.82 8.36 0.30
C ASN A 90 38.21 6.96 0.08
N LEU A 91 37.41 6.78 -0.96
CA LEU A 91 36.73 5.52 -1.28
C LEU A 91 37.56 4.54 -2.10
N GLY A 92 38.56 5.05 -2.83
CA GLY A 92 39.45 4.28 -3.69
C GLY A 92 38.85 3.96 -5.06
N CYS A 93 39.68 4.10 -6.09
CA CYS A 93 39.30 3.81 -7.48
C CYS A 93 39.26 2.29 -7.73
N THR A 94 38.16 1.79 -8.31
CA THR A 94 37.92 0.36 -8.53
C THR A 94 37.36 0.11 -9.94
N SER A 95 37.64 -1.07 -10.51
CA SER A 95 37.06 -1.48 -11.80
C SER A 95 35.70 -2.15 -11.66
N LYS A 96 35.29 -2.50 -10.43
CA LYS A 96 34.02 -3.16 -10.11
C LYS A 96 33.11 -2.24 -9.30
N TYR A 97 31.81 -2.31 -9.60
CA TYR A 97 30.74 -1.62 -8.88
C TYR A 97 30.74 -2.00 -7.40
N GLN A 98 30.59 -1.00 -6.53
CA GLN A 98 30.53 -1.16 -5.08
C GLN A 98 29.14 -0.81 -4.59
N SER A 99 28.35 -1.83 -4.27
CA SER A 99 26.93 -1.66 -3.89
C SER A 99 26.71 -0.98 -2.54
N ASN A 100 27.78 -0.80 -1.76
CA ASN A 100 27.79 -0.21 -0.42
C ASN A 100 28.40 1.20 -0.39
N GLN A 101 28.67 1.81 -1.56
CA GLN A 101 29.20 3.17 -1.65
C GLN A 101 28.13 4.15 -2.16
N PRO A 102 28.05 5.37 -1.59
CA PRO A 102 27.05 6.38 -1.94
C PRO A 102 27.25 7.02 -3.32
N CYS A 103 28.42 6.80 -3.92
CA CYS A 103 28.76 7.15 -5.31
C CYS A 103 29.83 6.18 -5.80
N GLN A 104 30.03 6.10 -7.11
CA GLN A 104 30.92 5.12 -7.73
C GLN A 104 32.25 5.75 -8.16
N CYS A 105 33.35 5.06 -7.83
CA CYS A 105 34.70 5.38 -8.28
C CYS A 105 35.17 4.42 -9.37
N THR A 106 34.32 4.17 -10.36
CA THR A 106 34.55 3.19 -11.43
C THR A 106 34.57 3.82 -12.82
N PRO A 107 35.31 3.27 -13.81
CA PRO A 107 35.33 3.75 -15.20
C PRO A 107 33.97 3.85 -15.90
N LYS A 108 32.96 3.14 -15.38
CA LYS A 108 31.60 3.18 -15.94
C LYS A 108 30.68 4.12 -15.15
N CYS A 109 31.13 4.77 -14.08
CA CYS A 109 30.25 5.64 -13.30
C CYS A 109 29.65 6.77 -14.15
N SER A 110 30.40 7.29 -15.13
CA SER A 110 29.91 8.35 -16.03
C SER A 110 28.83 7.83 -16.96
N LYS A 111 28.86 6.53 -17.31
CA LYS A 111 27.79 5.85 -18.06
C LYS A 111 26.51 5.73 -17.22
N PHE A 112 26.65 5.55 -15.90
CA PHE A 112 25.53 5.34 -14.98
C PHE A 112 25.09 6.60 -14.24
N GLY A 113 25.75 7.75 -14.47
CA GLY A 113 25.42 9.03 -13.83
C GLY A 113 25.64 9.05 -12.31
N ASN A 114 26.49 8.15 -11.79
CA ASN A 114 26.67 7.95 -10.35
C ASN A 114 28.12 8.13 -9.88
N CYS A 115 28.94 8.88 -10.62
CA CYS A 115 30.32 9.16 -10.20
C CYS A 115 30.37 9.95 -8.90
N CYS A 116 31.36 9.67 -8.06
CA CYS A 116 31.73 10.64 -7.02
C CYS A 116 32.26 11.92 -7.68
N SER A 117 32.09 13.05 -6.99
CA SER A 117 32.36 14.38 -7.54
C SER A 117 33.81 14.61 -7.96
N ASP A 118 34.77 13.91 -7.35
CA ASP A 118 36.20 13.95 -7.66
C ASP A 118 36.66 12.80 -8.55
N TYR A 119 35.77 11.97 -9.11
CA TYR A 119 36.16 10.79 -9.88
C TYR A 119 37.17 11.10 -11.00
N THR A 120 36.95 12.19 -11.74
CA THR A 120 37.85 12.61 -12.82
C THR A 120 39.24 13.01 -12.31
N GLU A 121 39.31 13.66 -11.15
CA GLU A 121 40.58 14.13 -10.56
C GLU A 121 41.31 12.99 -9.82
N ALA A 122 40.57 12.14 -9.11
CA ALA A 122 41.12 11.10 -8.25
C ALA A 122 41.42 9.79 -8.99
N CYS A 123 40.68 9.46 -10.06
CA CYS A 123 40.76 8.15 -10.73
C CYS A 123 41.15 8.19 -12.21
N LEU A 124 41.20 9.38 -12.84
CA LEU A 124 41.64 9.55 -14.23
C LEU A 124 42.94 10.35 -14.38
N ALA A 125 43.54 10.82 -13.28
CA ALA A 125 44.85 11.45 -13.28
C ALA A 125 45.97 10.40 -13.39
N ASP A 126 46.17 9.84 -14.59
CA ASP A 126 47.44 9.27 -15.11
C ASP A 126 47.23 8.51 -16.45
N THR A 127 46.60 9.17 -17.45
CA THR A 127 46.54 8.61 -18.82
C THR A 127 47.04 9.56 -19.91
N GLU A 128 48.06 10.36 -19.62
CA GLU A 128 48.90 10.98 -20.65
C GLU A 128 50.38 10.61 -20.44
N GLU A 129 50.79 9.51 -21.08
CA GLU A 129 52.13 9.19 -21.58
C GLU A 129 52.08 7.70 -21.95
N THR A 130 52.09 7.29 -23.21
CA THR A 130 53.35 7.02 -23.91
C THR A 130 53.06 6.82 -25.41
N LYS A 131 53.72 7.61 -26.23
CA LYS A 131 53.85 7.44 -27.68
C LYS A 131 55.19 6.72 -27.95
N ILE A 132 55.19 5.83 -28.96
CA ILE A 132 56.35 5.26 -29.70
C ILE A 132 57.01 4.00 -29.08
N THR A 133 56.94 2.85 -29.79
CA THR A 133 58.07 2.23 -30.52
C THR A 133 57.59 1.11 -31.46
N THR A 134 58.25 1.06 -32.62
CA THR A 134 58.08 0.33 -33.88
C THR A 134 58.43 -1.18 -33.91
N SER A 135 57.79 -1.97 -34.80
CA SER A 135 58.51 -2.86 -35.76
C SER A 135 57.62 -3.40 -36.92
N SER A 136 58.01 -3.03 -38.15
CA SER A 136 58.06 -3.79 -39.43
C SER A 136 56.82 -4.40 -40.13
N GLU A 137 56.50 -3.76 -41.26
CA GLU A 137 55.88 -4.12 -42.57
C GLU A 137 56.37 -5.43 -43.27
N PRO A 138 55.97 -5.80 -44.53
CA PRO A 138 55.03 -5.17 -45.52
C PRO A 138 54.03 -6.18 -46.16
N GLU A 139 53.09 -5.90 -47.08
CA GLU A 139 53.14 -5.20 -48.37
C GLU A 139 51.74 -4.79 -48.91
N VAL A 140 51.67 -3.59 -49.52
CA VAL A 140 51.15 -3.24 -50.87
C VAL A 140 49.67 -3.60 -51.17
N GLU A 141 48.76 -2.67 -51.49
CA GLU A 141 48.70 -2.00 -52.80
C GLU A 141 47.77 -0.75 -52.81
N THR A 142 48.31 0.33 -53.35
CA THR A 142 47.73 1.50 -54.06
C THR A 142 46.25 1.41 -54.46
N THR A 143 45.41 2.46 -54.37
CA THR A 143 45.36 3.54 -55.39
C THR A 143 44.53 4.78 -54.96
N THR A 144 45.16 5.94 -55.12
CA THR A 144 44.65 7.25 -55.64
C THR A 144 43.45 7.97 -55.02
N VAL A 145 43.79 9.11 -54.41
CA VAL A 145 43.02 10.36 -54.28
C VAL A 145 42.73 10.96 -55.66
N SER A 146 41.56 11.58 -55.83
CA SER A 146 41.40 12.76 -56.70
C SER A 146 40.24 13.62 -56.21
N THR A 147 40.61 14.69 -55.52
CA THR A 147 39.83 15.89 -55.24
C THR A 147 39.54 16.64 -56.54
N THR A 148 38.31 17.08 -56.73
CA THR A 148 38.00 18.27 -57.54
C THR A 148 36.88 19.05 -56.87
N THR A 149 37.22 20.28 -56.52
CA THR A 149 36.39 21.38 -56.04
C THR A 149 35.61 22.00 -57.19
N GLU A 150 34.32 22.29 -56.99
CA GLU A 150 33.65 23.41 -57.67
C GLU A 150 32.52 23.94 -56.77
N GLU A 151 32.61 25.24 -56.48
CA GLU A 151 31.68 26.03 -55.67
C GLU A 151 30.42 26.38 -56.47
N THR A 152 29.24 26.28 -55.82
CA THR A 152 28.23 27.35 -55.62
C THR A 152 26.79 26.81 -55.62
N SER A 153 26.13 26.85 -54.46
CA SER A 153 25.05 27.83 -54.17
C SER A 153 24.27 27.39 -52.93
N VAL A 154 24.11 28.36 -52.04
CA VAL A 154 23.55 28.24 -50.70
C VAL A 154 22.05 27.97 -50.74
N LYS A 155 21.59 26.97 -49.99
CA LYS A 155 20.29 27.05 -49.29
C LYS A 155 20.39 26.37 -47.93
N SER A 156 20.17 27.21 -46.93
CA SER A 156 20.21 27.05 -45.48
C SER A 156 19.42 25.86 -44.91
N THR A 157 20.08 25.05 -44.08
CA THR A 157 19.51 24.49 -42.85
C THR A 157 20.62 24.44 -41.80
N GLU A 158 20.43 25.18 -40.72
CA GLU A 158 21.31 25.24 -39.56
C GLU A 158 21.36 23.86 -38.87
N GLU A 159 22.55 23.27 -38.82
CA GLU A 159 22.95 22.40 -37.71
C GLU A 159 23.15 23.30 -36.48
N LYS A 160 22.56 22.94 -35.34
CA LYS A 160 22.98 23.48 -34.04
C LYS A 160 23.67 22.39 -33.25
N GLU A 161 24.93 22.70 -32.96
CA GLU A 161 25.86 22.01 -32.09
C GLU A 161 25.33 21.84 -30.66
N ALA A 162 25.96 20.88 -29.99
CA ALA A 162 25.71 20.48 -28.61
C ALA A 162 26.15 21.54 -27.58
N GLY A 163 25.39 21.59 -26.47
CA GLY A 163 25.86 22.03 -25.14
C GLY A 163 25.40 23.43 -24.72
N ASP A 164 24.40 23.49 -23.83
CA ASP A 164 24.30 24.56 -22.81
C ASP A 164 23.33 24.18 -21.68
N ASP A 165 23.87 23.68 -20.56
CA ASP A 165 23.58 23.93 -19.12
C ASP A 165 22.24 24.55 -18.66
N ASN A 166 21.10 24.28 -19.30
CA ASN A 166 19.83 25.00 -19.02
C ASN A 166 18.56 24.14 -18.96
N ALA A 167 18.63 22.82 -18.71
CA ALA A 167 17.42 21.99 -18.56
C ALA A 167 16.47 22.43 -17.42
N TRP A 168 16.94 23.31 -16.53
CA TRP A 168 16.21 23.79 -15.36
C TRP A 168 15.92 25.29 -15.36
N LYS A 169 16.18 26.04 -16.44
CA LYS A 169 15.92 27.49 -16.46
C LYS A 169 14.45 27.88 -16.55
N ASP A 170 13.59 26.93 -16.91
CA ASP A 170 12.14 27.15 -17.03
C ASP A 170 11.35 26.69 -15.78
N THR A 171 12.03 26.32 -14.69
CA THR A 171 11.37 26.07 -13.39
C THR A 171 11.31 27.36 -12.58
N VAL A 172 10.17 28.05 -12.65
CA VAL A 172 9.85 29.12 -11.70
C VAL A 172 9.28 28.44 -10.44
N ASP A 173 9.93 28.67 -9.28
CA ASP A 173 9.55 28.19 -7.94
C ASP A 173 9.69 26.68 -7.64
N GLY A 174 10.50 25.93 -8.39
CA GLY A 174 10.78 24.52 -8.08
C GLY A 174 9.60 23.57 -8.25
N VAL A 175 8.51 24.07 -8.82
CA VAL A 175 7.39 23.30 -9.36
C VAL A 175 7.63 23.20 -10.85
N LEU A 176 7.85 21.99 -11.35
CA LEU A 176 7.57 21.76 -12.76
C LEU A 176 6.07 21.98 -12.89
N HIS A 177 5.67 23.12 -13.44
CA HIS A 177 4.34 23.25 -14.00
C HIS A 177 4.30 22.21 -15.11
N ILE A 178 3.94 20.98 -14.74
CA ILE A 178 3.29 20.03 -15.60
C ILE A 178 1.98 20.70 -15.99
N ASN A 179 2.07 21.72 -16.85
CA ASN A 179 0.94 22.25 -17.59
C ASN A 179 0.24 21.01 -18.11
N ASP A 180 -1.07 20.93 -17.97
CA ASP A 180 -1.90 19.88 -18.55
C ASP A 180 -1.68 19.67 -20.07
N ASP A 181 -0.76 20.41 -20.70
CA ASP A 181 -0.33 20.33 -22.09
C ASP A 181 0.44 19.03 -22.44
N TRP A 182 1.16 18.38 -21.52
CA TRP A 182 1.68 17.00 -21.79
C TRP A 182 0.57 15.93 -21.68
N ILE A 183 -0.50 16.22 -20.93
CA ILE A 183 -1.72 15.40 -20.87
C ILE A 183 -2.62 15.65 -22.10
N LYS A 184 -2.47 16.78 -22.79
CA LYS A 184 -3.26 17.17 -23.98
C LYS A 184 -2.67 16.78 -25.32
N GLN A 185 -1.53 16.10 -25.38
CA GLN A 185 -1.17 15.43 -26.61
C GLN A 185 -1.86 14.07 -26.70
N ASP A 186 -3.01 14.11 -27.36
CA ASP A 186 -3.57 13.02 -28.18
C ASP A 186 -2.61 12.61 -29.32
N THR A 187 -1.28 12.68 -29.11
CA THR A 187 -0.32 11.98 -29.94
C THR A 187 -0.31 10.54 -29.47
N LEU A 188 -1.30 9.79 -29.94
CA LEU A 188 -1.39 8.34 -29.94
C LEU A 188 -0.22 7.68 -30.74
N ASP A 189 0.91 8.37 -30.92
CA ASP A 189 1.92 8.13 -31.94
C ASP A 189 3.38 8.17 -31.42
N SER A 190 3.64 8.36 -30.12
CA SER A 190 4.92 7.93 -29.51
C SER A 190 4.73 6.55 -28.87
N LYS A 191 5.58 5.58 -29.26
CA LYS A 191 5.58 4.26 -28.64
C LYS A 191 6.05 4.41 -27.19
N CYS A 192 5.16 4.20 -26.23
CA CYS A 192 5.52 4.07 -24.82
C CYS A 192 5.85 2.60 -24.48
N GLU A 193 6.72 2.40 -23.49
CA GLU A 193 7.02 1.09 -22.92
C GLU A 193 7.33 1.25 -21.43
N THR A 194 6.50 0.68 -20.56
CA THR A 194 6.82 0.57 -19.13
C THR A 194 7.83 -0.56 -18.93
N ALA A 195 8.91 -0.28 -18.18
CA ALA A 195 10.01 -1.22 -17.97
C ALA A 195 9.54 -2.51 -17.29
N LYS A 196 10.04 -3.65 -17.76
CA LYS A 196 9.66 -4.96 -17.23
C LYS A 196 10.58 -5.33 -16.08
N ARG A 197 10.03 -6.09 -15.13
CA ARG A 197 10.78 -6.56 -13.96
C ARG A 197 12.05 -7.28 -14.39
N GLY A 198 13.19 -6.83 -13.84
CA GLY A 198 14.52 -7.39 -14.14
C GLY A 198 15.32 -6.61 -15.19
N ASP A 199 14.70 -5.77 -16.01
CA ASP A 199 15.43 -4.93 -16.98
C ASP A 199 16.24 -3.83 -16.28
N GLU A 200 17.29 -3.30 -16.92
CA GLU A 200 18.17 -2.28 -16.33
C GLU A 200 17.39 -1.03 -15.88
N CYS A 201 16.43 -0.56 -16.69
CA CYS A 201 15.55 0.54 -16.31
C CYS A 201 14.72 0.21 -15.06
N TRP A 202 14.16 -1.00 -14.98
CA TRP A 202 13.35 -1.41 -13.83
C TRP A 202 14.15 -1.47 -12.55
N VAL A 203 15.39 -1.97 -12.62
CA VAL A 203 16.32 -1.97 -11.48
C VAL A 203 16.61 -0.54 -11.02
N ALA A 204 16.89 0.37 -11.95
CA ALA A 204 17.15 1.78 -11.64
C ALA A 204 15.93 2.48 -11.00
N VAL A 205 14.74 2.29 -11.57
CA VAL A 205 13.48 2.85 -11.05
C VAL A 205 13.13 2.26 -9.68
N SER A 206 13.26 0.94 -9.51
CA SER A 206 12.97 0.28 -8.23
C SER A 206 13.91 0.75 -7.12
N TRP A 207 15.19 0.95 -7.42
CA TRP A 207 16.12 1.57 -6.48
C TRP A 207 15.74 3.02 -6.16
N ALA A 208 15.39 3.83 -7.17
CA ALA A 208 14.97 5.21 -6.96
C ALA A 208 13.74 5.31 -6.04
N MET A 209 12.76 4.42 -6.21
CA MET A 209 11.55 4.35 -5.38
C MET A 209 11.82 3.89 -3.94
N ALA A 210 12.71 2.90 -3.77
CA ALA A 210 12.91 2.22 -2.49
C ALA A 210 13.95 2.90 -1.59
N ASP A 211 15.05 3.39 -2.19
CA ASP A 211 16.22 3.89 -1.48
C ASP A 211 16.54 5.32 -1.95
N GLY A 212 16.67 5.52 -3.26
CA GLY A 212 17.15 6.76 -3.86
C GLY A 212 16.41 7.99 -3.35
N ILE A 213 15.08 8.04 -3.47
CA ILE A 213 14.28 9.22 -3.08
C ILE A 213 14.38 9.57 -1.59
N TYR A 214 14.68 8.60 -0.74
CA TYR A 214 14.85 8.83 0.69
C TYR A 214 16.27 9.28 1.03
N GLU A 215 17.27 8.80 0.30
CA GLU A 215 18.69 9.18 0.46
C GLU A 215 19.00 10.54 -0.17
N HIS A 216 18.44 10.81 -1.35
CA HIS A 216 18.69 12.00 -2.17
C HIS A 216 17.39 12.68 -2.68
N PRO A 217 16.49 13.14 -1.78
CA PRO A 217 15.28 13.90 -2.10
C PRO A 217 15.39 14.95 -3.20
N GLU A 218 16.55 15.62 -3.26
CA GLU A 218 16.85 16.71 -4.17
C GLU A 218 16.97 16.25 -5.62
N TRP A 219 17.20 14.96 -5.88
CA TRP A 219 17.23 14.42 -7.24
C TRP A 219 15.83 14.22 -7.82
N TRP A 220 14.80 14.10 -6.97
CA TRP A 220 13.40 13.94 -7.39
C TRP A 220 12.51 15.02 -6.76
N PRO A 221 12.71 16.31 -7.11
CA PRO A 221 11.98 17.42 -6.50
C PRO A 221 10.47 17.34 -6.72
N GLU A 222 10.02 16.70 -7.81
CA GLU A 222 8.62 16.58 -8.22
C GLU A 222 7.92 15.29 -7.75
N LEU A 223 8.68 14.29 -7.29
CA LEU A 223 8.13 12.98 -6.89
C LEU A 223 7.89 12.92 -5.38
N GLN A 224 6.91 12.11 -5.00
CA GLN A 224 6.51 11.88 -3.61
C GLN A 224 6.84 10.45 -3.20
N PRO A 225 7.65 10.23 -2.14
CA PRO A 225 7.93 8.89 -1.66
C PRO A 225 6.64 8.22 -1.20
N GLY A 226 6.45 6.98 -1.64
CA GLY A 226 5.28 6.18 -1.31
C GLY A 226 3.98 6.55 -2.04
N ALA A 227 3.91 7.66 -2.78
CA ALA A 227 2.73 8.09 -3.53
C ALA A 227 2.94 8.20 -5.04
N SER A 228 4.16 8.50 -5.52
CA SER A 228 4.45 8.48 -6.95
C SER A 228 4.49 7.04 -7.50
N SER A 229 3.93 6.82 -8.69
CA SER A 229 3.90 5.51 -9.34
C SER A 229 5.25 5.15 -9.96
N PHE A 230 5.41 3.87 -10.27
CA PHE A 230 6.57 3.39 -11.04
C PHE A 230 6.75 4.15 -12.35
N GLU A 231 5.67 4.42 -13.08
CA GLU A 231 5.71 5.16 -14.34
C GLU A 231 6.15 6.62 -14.15
N GLU A 232 5.80 7.28 -13.03
CA GLU A 232 6.28 8.63 -12.72
C GLU A 232 7.80 8.65 -12.47
N PHE A 233 8.32 7.66 -11.73
CA PHE A 233 9.77 7.50 -11.57
C PHE A 233 10.48 7.14 -12.88
N GLN A 234 9.91 6.24 -13.69
CA GLN A 234 10.47 5.92 -15.00
C GLN A 234 10.49 7.14 -15.92
N ALA A 235 9.48 8.01 -15.86
CA ALA A 235 9.44 9.24 -16.64
C ALA A 235 10.60 10.16 -16.25
N HIS A 236 10.85 10.33 -14.94
CA HIS A 236 12.00 11.06 -14.45
C HIS A 236 13.32 10.46 -14.97
N GLN A 237 13.50 9.13 -14.84
CA GLN A 237 14.70 8.45 -15.32
C GLN A 237 14.89 8.57 -16.84
N HIS A 238 13.80 8.57 -17.62
CA HIS A 238 13.84 8.78 -19.07
C HIS A 238 14.34 10.19 -19.43
N LEU A 239 13.92 11.22 -18.69
CA LEU A 239 14.39 12.60 -18.90
C LEU A 239 15.88 12.73 -18.59
N MET A 240 16.35 12.05 -17.53
CA MET A 240 17.76 12.06 -17.14
C MET A 240 18.65 11.23 -18.08
N ASN A 241 18.14 10.08 -18.53
CA ASN A 241 18.85 9.19 -19.44
C ASN A 241 17.86 8.34 -20.27
N ASN A 242 17.49 8.87 -21.44
CA ASN A 242 16.56 8.21 -22.35
C ASN A 242 17.10 6.91 -22.99
N THR A 243 18.42 6.64 -22.87
CA THR A 243 19.02 5.37 -23.33
C THR A 243 18.90 4.26 -22.30
N LEU A 244 18.83 4.61 -21.00
CA LEU A 244 18.62 3.66 -19.91
C LEU A 244 17.14 3.30 -19.81
N CYS A 245 16.26 4.30 -19.83
CA CYS A 245 14.83 4.11 -19.63
C CYS A 245 14.03 4.62 -20.84
N PRO A 246 13.15 3.79 -21.44
CA PRO A 246 12.20 4.24 -22.45
C PRO A 246 11.11 5.12 -21.83
N GLN A 247 10.36 5.84 -22.67
CA GLN A 247 9.22 6.63 -22.23
C GLN A 247 8.13 5.70 -21.66
N PRO A 248 7.66 5.90 -20.41
CA PRO A 248 6.69 5.00 -19.79
C PRO A 248 5.27 5.17 -20.34
N CYS A 249 4.46 4.11 -20.21
CA CYS A 249 3.03 4.18 -20.50
C CYS A 249 2.25 4.72 -19.29
N MET A 250 2.10 6.05 -19.22
CA MET A 250 1.49 6.73 -18.08
C MET A 250 0.06 6.27 -17.78
N LEU A 251 -0.21 6.10 -16.48
CA LEU A 251 -1.55 5.76 -15.99
C LEU A 251 -2.49 6.97 -16.04
N ARG A 252 -3.69 6.75 -16.59
CA ARG A 252 -4.76 7.74 -16.60
C ARG A 252 -5.74 7.45 -15.47
N TYR A 253 -5.85 8.40 -14.54
CA TYR A 253 -6.76 8.31 -13.39
C TYR A 253 -8.03 9.12 -13.65
N LYS A 254 -9.18 8.51 -13.40
CA LYS A 254 -10.47 9.21 -13.46
C LYS A 254 -10.64 10.09 -12.22
N GLN A 255 -11.21 11.27 -12.42
CA GLN A 255 -11.65 12.15 -11.33
C GLN A 255 -13.15 12.03 -11.11
N TYR A 256 -13.57 12.14 -9.85
CA TYR A 256 -14.95 12.20 -9.42
C TYR A 256 -15.08 13.05 -8.15
N SER A 257 -16.21 13.74 -8.01
CA SER A 257 -16.48 14.68 -6.91
C SER A 257 -17.28 14.08 -5.75
N VAL A 258 -17.77 12.85 -5.90
CA VAL A 258 -18.55 12.12 -4.89
C VAL A 258 -18.07 10.68 -4.80
N PRO A 259 -18.17 10.01 -3.64
CA PRO A 259 -17.81 8.60 -3.54
C PRO A 259 -18.61 7.76 -4.52
N THR A 260 -17.94 6.92 -5.32
CA THR A 260 -18.61 6.15 -6.38
C THR A 260 -19.61 5.15 -5.81
N TYR A 261 -19.37 4.60 -4.62
CA TYR A 261 -20.34 3.76 -3.90
C TYR A 261 -21.54 4.52 -3.31
N ARG A 262 -21.54 5.86 -3.40
CA ARG A 262 -22.69 6.73 -3.08
C ARG A 262 -23.41 7.24 -4.34
N SER A 263 -22.81 7.04 -5.51
CA SER A 263 -23.37 7.46 -6.80
C SER A 263 -24.26 6.36 -7.40
N ASN A 264 -24.91 6.64 -8.54
CA ASN A 264 -25.64 5.62 -9.29
C ASN A 264 -24.67 4.51 -9.72
N HIS A 265 -24.74 3.38 -9.01
CA HIS A 265 -23.88 2.23 -9.26
C HIS A 265 -24.22 1.61 -10.62
N GLN A 266 -23.22 1.39 -11.46
CA GLN A 266 -23.42 0.92 -12.83
C GLN A 266 -23.49 -0.61 -12.95
N TYR A 267 -22.99 -1.35 -11.95
CA TYR A 267 -22.88 -2.82 -11.96
C TYR A 267 -22.75 -3.33 -10.54
N PRO A 268 -23.25 -4.52 -10.17
CA PRO A 268 -23.15 -5.05 -8.81
C PRO A 268 -21.70 -5.32 -8.39
N MET A 269 -21.41 -5.13 -7.11
CA MET A 269 -20.20 -5.57 -6.42
C MET A 269 -20.09 -7.09 -6.44
N LYS A 270 -19.01 -7.59 -7.02
CA LYS A 270 -18.61 -8.99 -7.11
C LYS A 270 -17.25 -9.12 -6.44
N GLY A 271 -17.28 -9.15 -5.12
CA GLY A 271 -16.11 -8.95 -4.28
C GLY A 271 -15.46 -10.24 -3.79
N VAL A 272 -14.18 -10.15 -3.41
CA VAL A 272 -13.47 -11.21 -2.68
C VAL A 272 -12.68 -10.59 -1.53
N SER A 273 -12.81 -11.17 -0.34
CA SER A 273 -11.91 -10.88 0.78
C SER A 273 -10.56 -11.55 0.52
N TYR A 274 -9.51 -10.74 0.38
CA TYR A 274 -8.19 -11.19 -0.04
C TYR A 274 -7.22 -11.18 1.15
N GLY A 275 -6.95 -12.38 1.67
CA GLY A 275 -5.94 -12.65 2.70
C GLY A 275 -5.11 -13.87 2.31
N ALA A 276 -4.14 -13.69 1.42
CA ALA A 276 -3.41 -14.76 0.75
C ALA A 276 -2.22 -15.33 1.56
N SER A 277 -2.47 -15.68 2.83
CA SER A 277 -1.45 -16.24 3.76
C SER A 277 -0.72 -17.43 3.11
N PRO A 278 0.61 -17.37 2.85
CA PRO A 278 1.34 -18.40 2.11
C PRO A 278 1.61 -19.68 2.91
N LEU A 279 1.13 -19.76 4.15
CA LEU A 279 1.44 -20.83 5.09
C LEU A 279 0.56 -22.07 4.85
N LYS A 280 1.16 -23.26 4.89
CA LYS A 280 0.46 -24.57 4.78
C LYS A 280 0.14 -25.24 6.11
N ASN A 281 0.68 -24.73 7.23
CA ASN A 281 0.58 -25.35 8.55
C ASN A 281 0.36 -24.31 9.65
N THR A 282 -0.19 -24.76 10.79
CA THR A 282 -0.28 -23.95 12.01
C THR A 282 1.07 -23.83 12.71
N GLY A 283 1.26 -22.80 13.53
CA GLY A 283 2.44 -22.64 14.39
C GLY A 283 3.61 -21.90 13.75
N VAL A 284 3.49 -21.51 12.48
CA VAL A 284 4.34 -20.49 11.86
C VAL A 284 3.60 -19.16 11.98
N LEU A 285 4.26 -18.16 12.56
CA LEU A 285 3.70 -16.81 12.65
C LEU A 285 3.98 -16.08 11.33
N LEU A 286 2.91 -15.63 10.70
CA LEU A 286 3.02 -14.60 9.67
C LEU A 286 3.46 -13.32 10.38
N THR A 287 4.54 -12.70 9.90
CA THR A 287 5.13 -11.51 10.53
C THR A 287 4.23 -10.29 10.40
N ASP A 288 3.43 -10.22 9.33
CA ASP A 288 2.52 -9.12 9.01
C ASP A 288 1.44 -9.61 8.02
N ASP A 289 0.22 -9.05 8.01
CA ASP A 289 -0.88 -9.45 7.13
C ASP A 289 -1.25 -8.43 6.03
N ASP A 290 -0.36 -7.47 5.75
CA ASP A 290 -0.43 -6.53 4.64
C ASP A 290 0.01 -7.15 3.30
N PHE A 291 -1.00 -7.55 2.52
CA PHE A 291 -0.79 -8.10 1.19
C PHE A 291 -0.84 -7.05 0.06
N MET A 292 -0.86 -5.75 0.37
CA MET A 292 -0.92 -4.65 -0.60
C MET A 292 0.44 -4.01 -0.91
N THR A 293 1.54 -4.63 -0.50
CA THR A 293 2.89 -4.09 -0.68
C THR A 293 3.53 -4.54 -2.00
N ASP A 294 4.59 -3.84 -2.44
CA ASP A 294 5.40 -4.23 -3.60
C ASP A 294 6.05 -5.61 -3.43
N ILE A 295 6.42 -5.96 -2.19
CA ILE A 295 7.01 -7.25 -1.84
C ILE A 295 6.01 -8.36 -2.09
N THR A 296 4.77 -8.18 -1.64
CA THR A 296 3.69 -9.15 -1.86
C THR A 296 3.18 -9.17 -3.30
N GLY A 297 3.70 -8.31 -4.18
CA GLY A 297 3.48 -8.33 -5.63
C GLY A 297 3.77 -9.68 -6.28
N ALA A 298 4.64 -10.48 -5.67
CA ALA A 298 4.91 -11.85 -6.11
C ALA A 298 3.66 -12.74 -6.05
N MET A 299 2.68 -12.41 -5.21
CA MET A 299 1.40 -13.11 -5.15
C MET A 299 0.42 -12.56 -6.18
N TRP A 300 0.24 -11.25 -6.19
CA TRP A 300 -0.94 -10.65 -6.83
C TRP A 300 -0.71 -10.18 -8.27
N ASP A 301 0.52 -9.84 -8.66
CA ASP A 301 0.79 -9.28 -9.99
C ASP A 301 1.11 -10.35 -11.04
N SER A 302 0.99 -9.99 -12.32
CA SER A 302 1.18 -10.86 -13.48
C SER A 302 2.59 -11.43 -13.62
N TRP A 303 3.61 -10.82 -13.00
CA TRP A 303 4.97 -11.35 -13.04
C TRP A 303 5.19 -12.46 -11.98
N GLY A 304 4.33 -12.54 -10.98
CA GLY A 304 4.33 -13.58 -9.96
C GLY A 304 3.26 -14.63 -10.21
N ARG A 305 2.52 -15.01 -9.15
CA ARG A 305 1.42 -15.96 -9.23
C ARG A 305 0.22 -15.42 -10.02
N GLY A 306 0.00 -14.11 -10.01
CA GLY A 306 -1.01 -13.43 -10.83
C GLY A 306 -2.42 -13.49 -10.26
N ASP A 307 -2.59 -13.38 -8.95
CA ASP A 307 -3.91 -13.49 -8.32
C ASP A 307 -4.91 -12.45 -8.82
N LEU A 308 -4.50 -11.21 -9.15
CA LEU A 308 -5.42 -10.20 -9.69
C LEU A 308 -5.92 -10.58 -11.09
N ASP A 309 -5.06 -11.15 -11.94
CA ASP A 309 -5.47 -11.65 -13.26
C ASP A 309 -6.48 -12.78 -13.13
N LEU A 310 -6.21 -13.71 -12.21
CA LEU A 310 -7.10 -14.82 -11.89
C LEU A 310 -8.45 -14.31 -11.41
N LEU A 311 -8.49 -13.43 -10.41
CA LEU A 311 -9.73 -12.89 -9.86
C LEU A 311 -10.53 -12.12 -10.92
N LYS A 312 -9.86 -11.27 -11.72
CA LYS A 312 -10.53 -10.55 -12.83
C LYS A 312 -11.16 -11.51 -13.83
N SER A 313 -10.47 -12.60 -14.16
CA SER A 313 -10.97 -13.61 -15.10
C SER A 313 -12.18 -14.39 -14.56
N MET A 314 -12.30 -14.52 -13.23
CA MET A 314 -13.47 -15.10 -12.53
C MET A 314 -14.65 -14.12 -12.45
N GLY A 315 -14.50 -12.89 -12.93
CA GLY A 315 -15.55 -11.87 -12.91
C GLY A 315 -15.59 -11.05 -11.62
N VAL A 316 -14.56 -11.18 -10.77
CA VAL A 316 -14.37 -10.33 -9.59
C VAL A 316 -14.06 -8.92 -10.05
N ASN A 317 -14.72 -7.94 -9.44
CA ASN A 317 -14.50 -6.52 -9.69
C ASN A 317 -14.15 -5.72 -8.43
N THR A 318 -14.17 -6.35 -7.25
CA THR A 318 -13.90 -5.69 -5.98
C THR A 318 -13.03 -6.59 -5.10
N LEU A 319 -12.07 -6.02 -4.36
CA LEU A 319 -11.33 -6.73 -3.32
C LEU A 319 -11.47 -6.01 -1.98
N ARG A 320 -11.64 -6.81 -0.92
CA ARG A 320 -11.53 -6.35 0.46
C ARG A 320 -10.18 -6.77 1.03
N MET A 321 -9.43 -5.79 1.54
CA MET A 321 -8.07 -5.93 2.10
C MET A 321 -8.08 -5.64 3.61
N TYR A 322 -7.11 -6.21 4.35
CA TYR A 322 -7.10 -6.24 5.83
C TYR A 322 -5.89 -5.55 6.48
N GLY A 323 -4.66 -5.90 6.06
CA GLY A 323 -3.44 -5.25 6.54
C GLY A 323 -3.12 -3.97 5.77
N ASN A 324 -2.47 -3.03 6.44
CA ASN A 324 -1.97 -1.76 5.89
C ASN A 324 -0.82 -1.25 6.75
N ASP A 325 0.30 -1.98 6.72
CA ASP A 325 1.47 -1.66 7.51
C ASP A 325 1.98 -0.27 7.10
N LEU A 326 2.09 0.59 8.11
CA LEU A 326 2.51 1.98 7.95
C LEU A 326 3.94 2.10 7.46
N ASN A 327 4.71 1.02 7.29
CA ASN A 327 6.06 1.03 6.76
C ASN A 327 6.12 0.93 5.23
N TYR A 328 5.12 0.33 4.58
CA TYR A 328 5.16 0.05 3.16
C TYR A 328 4.21 0.95 2.36
N SER A 329 4.56 1.16 1.08
CA SER A 329 3.64 1.81 0.14
C SER A 329 2.64 0.79 -0.41
N HIS A 330 1.41 1.25 -0.59
CA HIS A 330 0.31 0.51 -1.21
C HIS A 330 0.09 0.94 -2.68
N ARG A 331 0.94 1.85 -3.19
CA ARG A 331 0.77 2.49 -4.50
C ARG A 331 0.71 1.49 -5.64
N SER A 332 1.68 0.58 -5.74
CA SER A 332 1.75 -0.35 -6.87
C SER A 332 0.60 -1.36 -6.87
N PHE A 333 0.13 -1.80 -5.69
CA PHE A 333 -1.05 -2.66 -5.61
C PHE A 333 -2.30 -1.93 -6.14
N LEU A 334 -2.51 -0.69 -5.70
CA LEU A 334 -3.64 0.12 -6.14
C LEU A 334 -3.58 0.42 -7.66
N ASP A 335 -2.40 0.68 -8.21
CA ASP A 335 -2.19 0.80 -9.66
C ASP A 335 -2.47 -0.52 -10.40
N GLY A 336 -2.02 -1.64 -9.83
CA GLY A 336 -2.26 -2.99 -10.35
C GLY A 336 -3.75 -3.32 -10.40
N ALA A 337 -4.50 -2.97 -9.37
CA ALA A 337 -5.96 -3.09 -9.31
C ALA A 337 -6.64 -2.16 -10.33
N TRP A 338 -6.19 -0.90 -10.43
CA TRP A 338 -6.72 0.08 -11.38
C TRP A 338 -6.56 -0.37 -12.84
N LYS A 339 -5.39 -0.89 -13.22
CA LYS A 339 -5.11 -1.46 -14.55
C LYS A 339 -6.09 -2.59 -14.93
N ARG A 340 -6.67 -3.25 -13.93
CA ARG A 340 -7.60 -4.38 -14.07
C ARG A 340 -9.05 -3.98 -13.82
N ASP A 341 -9.35 -2.69 -13.64
CA ASP A 341 -10.69 -2.20 -13.34
C ASP A 341 -11.29 -2.97 -12.15
N MET A 342 -10.53 -2.95 -11.04
CA MET A 342 -10.89 -3.55 -9.77
C MET A 342 -10.96 -2.47 -8.69
N ASP A 343 -12.10 -2.44 -8.00
CA ASP A 343 -12.34 -1.59 -6.84
C ASP A 343 -11.69 -2.20 -5.59
N ILE A 344 -11.12 -1.36 -4.74
CA ILE A 344 -10.44 -1.78 -3.51
C ILE A 344 -11.15 -1.18 -2.29
N ILE A 345 -11.47 -2.04 -1.33
CA ILE A 345 -11.99 -1.72 -0.02
C ILE A 345 -10.92 -2.08 1.00
N VAL A 346 -10.47 -1.13 1.81
CA VAL A 346 -9.41 -1.38 2.79
C VAL A 346 -9.94 -1.20 4.21
N GLY A 347 -9.58 -2.09 5.13
CA GLY A 347 -9.80 -1.90 6.57
C GLY A 347 -8.63 -1.22 7.26
N LEU A 348 -8.91 -0.38 8.26
CA LEU A 348 -7.89 0.00 9.23
C LEU A 348 -7.50 -1.20 10.08
N SER A 349 -6.20 -1.34 10.34
CA SER A 349 -5.66 -2.39 11.20
C SER A 349 -6.18 -2.28 12.64
N ASP A 350 -6.37 -3.43 13.27
CA ASP A 350 -6.71 -3.56 14.69
C ASP A 350 -5.57 -3.18 15.62
N TRP A 351 -4.38 -2.92 15.07
CA TRP A 351 -3.21 -2.41 15.77
C TRP A 351 -3.52 -1.19 16.63
N GLY A 352 -4.16 -0.16 16.05
CA GLY A 352 -4.52 1.06 16.80
C GLY A 352 -5.67 0.88 17.79
N PHE A 353 -6.46 -0.19 17.65
CA PHE A 353 -7.65 -0.42 18.46
C PHE A 353 -7.38 -1.29 19.69
N ILE A 354 -6.68 -2.41 19.52
CA ILE A 354 -6.53 -3.45 20.56
C ILE A 354 -5.18 -4.21 20.56
N GLN A 355 -4.38 -4.16 19.49
CA GLN A 355 -3.20 -5.04 19.35
C GLN A 355 -1.86 -4.35 19.60
N GLY A 356 -1.76 -3.06 19.29
CA GLY A 356 -0.50 -2.31 19.35
C GLY A 356 0.03 -2.06 20.76
N PRO A 357 1.21 -1.44 20.89
CA PRO A 357 1.79 -1.11 22.19
C PRO A 357 0.97 -0.08 22.96
N ASP A 358 0.31 0.85 22.24
CA ASP A 358 -0.59 1.88 22.76
C ASP A 358 -1.94 1.88 22.02
N PRO A 359 -2.79 0.84 22.21
CA PRO A 359 -4.10 0.76 21.59
C PRO A 359 -5.13 1.61 22.35
N CYS A 360 -6.13 2.13 21.62
CA CYS A 360 -7.12 3.02 22.22
C CYS A 360 -8.07 2.36 23.24
N ASP A 361 -8.18 1.04 23.27
CA ASP A 361 -8.95 0.31 24.30
C ASP A 361 -8.45 0.60 25.72
N ARG A 362 -7.15 0.85 25.89
CA ARG A 362 -6.53 1.25 27.16
C ARG A 362 -6.89 2.67 27.59
N ASN A 363 -7.38 3.50 26.68
CA ASN A 363 -7.79 4.88 26.94
C ASN A 363 -9.32 5.06 26.78
N GLY A 364 -10.09 4.06 27.23
CA GLY A 364 -11.55 4.14 27.21
C GLY A 364 -12.15 4.25 25.80
N TYR A 365 -11.44 3.76 24.78
CA TYR A 365 -11.81 3.81 23.37
C TYR A 365 -11.95 5.23 22.79
N GLU A 366 -11.17 6.18 23.28
CA GLU A 366 -10.90 7.40 22.53
C GLU A 366 -9.78 7.14 21.51
N CYS A 367 -10.15 6.87 20.27
CA CYS A 367 -9.24 6.35 19.24
C CYS A 367 -8.72 7.43 18.28
N PHE A 368 -8.88 8.72 18.61
CA PHE A 368 -8.54 9.81 17.70
C PHE A 368 -7.07 9.76 17.26
N SER A 369 -6.13 9.74 18.23
CA SER A 369 -4.70 9.83 17.93
C SER A 369 -4.19 8.62 17.16
N GLN A 370 -4.53 7.41 17.61
CA GLN A 370 -4.09 6.17 16.96
C GLN A 370 -4.62 6.07 15.52
N VAL A 371 -5.89 6.44 15.28
CA VAL A 371 -6.47 6.42 13.94
C VAL A 371 -5.95 7.56 13.07
N TYR A 372 -5.73 8.75 13.61
CA TYR A 372 -5.17 9.88 12.87
C TYR A 372 -3.79 9.52 12.32
N GLU A 373 -2.89 9.02 13.17
CA GLU A 373 -1.53 8.65 12.75
C GLU A 373 -1.53 7.50 11.74
N ALA A 374 -2.28 6.43 12.01
CA ALA A 374 -2.36 5.29 11.09
C ALA A 374 -2.93 5.70 9.73
N TYR A 375 -4.04 6.45 9.73
CA TYR A 375 -4.70 6.83 8.48
C TYR A 375 -3.90 7.87 7.69
N LYS A 376 -3.32 8.88 8.36
CA LYS A 376 -2.45 9.86 7.72
C LYS A 376 -1.25 9.19 7.03
N ASN A 377 -0.62 8.21 7.67
CA ASN A 377 0.46 7.45 7.06
C ASN A 377 -0.01 6.65 5.84
N ASN A 378 -1.18 6.01 5.90
CA ASN A 378 -1.76 5.33 4.73
C ASN A 378 -2.01 6.28 3.55
N LEU A 379 -2.48 7.50 3.82
CA LEU A 379 -2.63 8.57 2.82
C LEU A 379 -1.30 8.90 2.15
N LEU A 380 -0.25 9.11 2.95
CA LEU A 380 1.11 9.38 2.46
C LEU A 380 1.75 8.18 1.74
N LYS A 381 1.28 6.96 2.02
CA LYS A 381 1.80 5.70 1.48
C LYS A 381 0.89 5.07 0.43
N GLY A 382 0.39 5.90 -0.48
CA GLY A 382 -0.21 5.47 -1.74
C GLY A 382 -1.74 5.49 -1.76
N PHE A 383 -2.44 5.70 -0.64
CA PHE A 383 -3.89 5.92 -0.68
C PHE A 383 -4.24 7.27 -1.30
N ALA A 384 -3.39 8.29 -1.12
CA ALA A 384 -3.47 9.55 -1.82
C ALA A 384 -2.32 9.71 -2.81
N ILE A 385 -2.61 10.37 -3.93
CA ILE A 385 -1.73 10.59 -5.08
C ILE A 385 -1.85 12.06 -5.52
N ARG A 386 -1.07 12.47 -6.52
CA ARG A 386 -0.98 13.86 -7.02
C ARG A 386 -0.66 14.84 -5.89
N ASN A 387 0.53 14.72 -5.31
CA ASN A 387 0.93 15.51 -4.15
C ASN A 387 -0.09 15.41 -2.99
N TYR A 388 -0.62 14.19 -2.79
CA TYR A 388 -1.54 13.82 -1.73
C TYR A 388 -2.89 14.57 -1.72
N THR A 389 -3.31 15.22 -2.80
CA THR A 389 -4.60 15.94 -2.84
C THR A 389 -5.76 15.11 -3.39
N MET A 390 -5.46 13.96 -4.02
CA MET A 390 -6.44 13.09 -4.66
C MET A 390 -6.32 11.66 -4.14
N TYR A 391 -7.43 11.05 -3.71
CA TYR A 391 -7.43 9.61 -3.46
C TYR A 391 -7.13 8.81 -4.72
N HIS A 392 -6.38 7.73 -4.55
CA HIS A 392 -6.17 6.75 -5.60
C HIS A 392 -7.53 6.22 -6.09
N PRO A 393 -7.85 6.27 -7.41
CA PRO A 393 -9.20 6.00 -7.89
C PRO A 393 -9.64 4.53 -7.76
N ALA A 394 -8.70 3.59 -7.58
CA ALA A 394 -9.05 2.21 -7.23
C ALA A 394 -9.59 2.07 -5.79
N LEU A 395 -9.20 2.95 -4.86
CA LEU A 395 -9.69 2.92 -3.49
C LEU A 395 -11.11 3.48 -3.44
N LYS A 396 -12.09 2.63 -3.10
CA LYS A 396 -13.51 2.99 -3.11
C LYS A 396 -14.11 3.17 -1.72
N ALA A 397 -13.63 2.42 -0.74
CA ALA A 397 -14.12 2.51 0.61
C ALA A 397 -13.04 2.21 1.65
N LEU A 398 -13.16 2.86 2.81
CA LEU A 398 -12.41 2.56 4.02
C LEU A 398 -13.36 1.96 5.07
N ILE A 399 -13.02 0.77 5.57
CA ILE A 399 -13.63 0.17 6.75
C ILE A 399 -12.88 0.71 7.97
N ILE A 400 -13.52 1.59 8.74
CA ILE A 400 -12.94 2.20 9.95
C ILE A 400 -12.61 1.14 10.99
N SER A 401 -13.48 0.15 11.16
CA SER A 401 -13.24 -1.01 12.01
C SER A 401 -14.05 -2.20 11.52
N ASN A 402 -13.41 -3.37 11.52
CA ASN A 402 -14.08 -4.65 11.30
C ASN A 402 -14.68 -5.17 12.61
N GLU A 403 -15.97 -5.50 12.63
CA GLU A 403 -16.72 -6.08 13.75
C GLU A 403 -16.40 -5.45 15.12
N PRO A 404 -16.48 -4.10 15.27
CA PRO A 404 -16.19 -3.46 16.55
C PRO A 404 -17.10 -3.98 17.67
N ASP A 405 -18.29 -4.46 17.35
CA ASP A 405 -19.26 -5.05 18.28
C ASP A 405 -18.79 -6.37 18.93
N LEU A 406 -17.78 -7.04 18.37
CA LEU A 406 -17.16 -8.23 18.97
C LEU A 406 -15.95 -7.92 19.85
N LYS A 407 -15.26 -6.79 19.62
CA LYS A 407 -13.97 -6.48 20.25
C LYS A 407 -13.96 -5.26 21.16
N VAL A 408 -14.87 -4.31 20.97
CA VAL A 408 -14.98 -3.11 21.82
C VAL A 408 -15.86 -3.41 23.01
N HIS A 409 -15.26 -3.42 24.20
CA HIS A 409 -15.95 -3.73 25.46
C HIS A 409 -15.74 -2.65 26.54
N PRO A 410 -16.80 -2.19 27.22
CA PRO A 410 -18.20 -2.58 27.05
C PRO A 410 -18.79 -2.07 25.73
N ARG A 411 -19.88 -2.69 25.25
CA ARG A 411 -20.55 -2.31 23.99
C ARG A 411 -20.89 -0.82 23.88
N THR A 412 -21.16 -0.15 25.01
CA THR A 412 -21.41 1.30 25.06
C THR A 412 -20.23 2.14 24.55
N SER A 413 -19.02 1.58 24.54
CA SER A 413 -17.81 2.23 24.03
C SER A 413 -17.68 2.19 22.51
N VAL A 414 -18.49 1.37 21.79
CA VAL A 414 -18.46 1.29 20.32
C VAL A 414 -18.71 2.67 19.70
N CYS A 415 -19.68 3.43 20.20
CA CYS A 415 -19.93 4.78 19.71
C CYS A 415 -18.72 5.70 19.90
N ARG A 416 -18.05 5.64 21.06
CA ARG A 416 -16.86 6.47 21.35
C ARG A 416 -15.71 6.12 20.43
N ALA A 417 -15.43 4.82 20.25
CA ALA A 417 -14.42 4.34 19.31
C ALA A 417 -14.70 4.89 17.90
N MET A 418 -15.87 4.60 17.34
CA MET A 418 -16.15 4.89 15.93
C MET A 418 -16.25 6.38 15.61
N ILE A 419 -16.80 7.19 16.52
CA ILE A 419 -16.93 8.64 16.30
C ILE A 419 -15.57 9.34 16.39
N THR A 420 -14.73 8.95 17.35
CA THR A 420 -13.38 9.51 17.47
C THR A 420 -12.49 9.10 16.30
N SER A 421 -12.63 7.86 15.80
CA SER A 421 -11.97 7.40 14.57
C SER A 421 -12.43 8.15 13.33
N LEU A 422 -13.74 8.38 13.16
CA LEU A 422 -14.27 9.16 12.04
C LEU A 422 -13.74 10.61 12.06
N ASP A 423 -13.74 11.25 13.23
CA ASP A 423 -13.21 12.60 13.38
C ASP A 423 -11.71 12.68 13.04
N ALA A 424 -10.93 11.67 13.44
CA ALA A 424 -9.52 11.56 13.10
C ALA A 424 -9.27 11.42 11.59
N ILE A 425 -10.06 10.59 10.91
CA ILE A 425 -10.02 10.43 9.45
C ILE A 425 -10.26 11.78 8.75
N LEU A 426 -11.30 12.50 9.15
CA LEU A 426 -11.63 13.81 8.57
C LEU A 426 -10.55 14.85 8.86
N GLN A 427 -9.93 14.81 10.05
CA GLN A 427 -8.83 15.70 10.38
C GLN A 427 -7.59 15.41 9.53
N ALA A 428 -7.22 14.14 9.34
CA ALA A 428 -6.07 13.77 8.52
C ALA A 428 -6.24 14.20 7.05
N GLU A 429 -7.44 14.01 6.49
CA GLU A 429 -7.78 14.51 5.15
C GLU A 429 -7.64 16.02 5.03
N LYS A 430 -8.15 16.75 6.03
CA LYS A 430 -8.08 18.21 6.07
C LYS A 430 -6.65 18.72 6.16
N ASP A 431 -5.82 18.08 6.98
CA ASP A 431 -4.42 18.47 7.18
C ASP A 431 -3.56 18.21 5.94
N LEU A 432 -3.89 17.18 5.14
CA LEU A 432 -3.23 16.88 3.87
C LEU A 432 -3.91 17.54 2.65
N ASN A 433 -4.98 18.32 2.86
CA ASN A 433 -5.75 18.97 1.81
C ASN A 433 -6.24 17.99 0.72
N ILE A 434 -6.79 16.83 1.14
CA ILE A 434 -7.39 15.87 0.22
C ILE A 434 -8.77 16.38 -0.19
N THR A 435 -8.93 16.68 -1.47
CA THR A 435 -10.16 17.29 -2.03
C THR A 435 -10.76 16.50 -3.18
N GLU A 436 -9.99 15.61 -3.82
CA GLU A 436 -10.42 14.89 -5.01
C GLU A 436 -10.63 13.39 -4.76
N ASN A 437 -11.55 12.80 -5.54
CA ASN A 437 -11.88 11.37 -5.49
C ASN A 437 -12.32 10.84 -4.11
N PRO A 438 -13.21 11.53 -3.37
CA PRO A 438 -13.56 11.12 -2.02
C PRO A 438 -14.03 9.67 -1.97
N ILE A 439 -13.53 8.91 -0.99
CA ILE A 439 -13.92 7.50 -0.79
C ILE A 439 -15.13 7.37 0.14
N ALA A 440 -15.82 6.24 0.06
CA ALA A 440 -16.85 5.89 1.03
C ALA A 440 -16.23 5.50 2.38
N LEU A 441 -16.97 5.70 3.46
CA LEU A 441 -16.58 5.29 4.80
C LEU A 441 -17.60 4.28 5.34
N THR A 442 -17.15 3.28 6.09
CA THR A 442 -18.04 2.30 6.70
C THR A 442 -17.49 1.76 8.03
N VAL A 443 -18.37 1.14 8.79
CA VAL A 443 -18.06 0.21 9.87
C VAL A 443 -18.74 -1.10 9.52
N THR A 444 -17.98 -2.20 9.48
CA THR A 444 -18.50 -3.51 9.14
C THR A 444 -18.94 -4.22 10.41
N PHE A 445 -20.24 -4.29 10.71
CA PHE A 445 -20.75 -4.93 11.93
C PHE A 445 -20.86 -6.45 11.80
N SER A 446 -20.80 -7.19 12.91
CA SER A 446 -21.02 -8.64 12.88
C SER A 446 -22.51 -9.01 12.88
N PHE A 447 -22.87 -10.05 12.11
CA PHE A 447 -24.17 -10.71 12.28
C PHE A 447 -24.26 -11.57 13.53
N ALA A 448 -23.12 -12.00 14.09
CA ALA A 448 -23.08 -12.93 15.21
C ALA A 448 -23.40 -12.24 16.55
N ALA A 449 -23.15 -10.94 16.65
CA ALA A 449 -23.27 -10.18 17.89
C ALA A 449 -24.54 -9.33 17.92
N PHE A 450 -25.75 -9.92 17.93
CA PHE A 450 -26.89 -9.15 18.46
C PHE A 450 -28.13 -9.88 19.01
N GLY A 451 -28.78 -9.20 19.99
CA GLY A 451 -29.96 -9.60 20.75
C GLY A 451 -31.30 -9.49 20.00
N ARG A 452 -32.24 -8.64 20.45
CA ARG A 452 -33.65 -8.62 19.96
C ARG A 452 -33.90 -7.87 18.64
N ASN A 453 -32.98 -7.03 18.17
CA ASN A 453 -33.13 -6.29 16.90
C ASN A 453 -32.48 -7.06 15.75
N PRO A 454 -32.81 -6.72 14.48
CA PRO A 454 -32.14 -7.33 13.33
C PRO A 454 -30.62 -7.12 13.41
N PRO A 455 -29.82 -8.20 13.33
CA PRO A 455 -28.36 -8.12 13.44
C PRO A 455 -27.78 -7.23 12.34
N GLY A 456 -26.73 -6.48 12.65
CA GLY A 456 -26.16 -5.43 11.80
C GLY A 456 -26.99 -4.14 11.79
N LEU A 457 -28.30 -4.19 11.47
CA LEU A 457 -29.14 -2.98 11.34
C LEU A 457 -29.31 -2.26 12.69
N GLY A 458 -29.47 -3.01 13.78
CA GLY A 458 -29.56 -2.42 15.12
C GLY A 458 -28.30 -1.65 15.52
N GLN A 459 -27.12 -2.20 15.22
CA GLN A 459 -25.84 -1.54 15.47
C GLN A 459 -25.67 -0.28 14.61
N MET A 460 -26.11 -0.33 13.34
CA MET A 460 -26.11 0.83 12.45
C MET A 460 -26.99 1.97 12.98
N GLN A 461 -28.17 1.65 13.50
CA GLN A 461 -29.09 2.62 14.13
C GLN A 461 -28.50 3.24 15.40
N GLU A 462 -27.84 2.43 16.23
CA GLU A 462 -27.15 2.90 17.44
C GLU A 462 -26.01 3.87 17.10
N LEU A 463 -25.15 3.52 16.13
CA LEU A 463 -24.08 4.40 15.67
C LEU A 463 -24.63 5.70 15.09
N TYR A 464 -25.70 5.65 14.29
CA TYR A 464 -26.34 6.85 13.75
C TYR A 464 -26.89 7.75 14.86
N ALA A 465 -27.55 7.19 15.88
CA ALA A 465 -28.04 7.96 17.02
C ALA A 465 -26.89 8.66 17.77
N CYS A 466 -25.76 7.98 17.96
CA CYS A 466 -24.57 8.58 18.57
C CYS A 466 -23.99 9.73 17.71
N LEU A 467 -23.97 9.59 16.38
CA LEU A 467 -23.47 10.62 15.46
C LEU A 467 -24.33 11.90 15.47
N GLN A 468 -25.61 11.81 15.86
CA GLN A 468 -26.48 12.98 15.97
C GLN A 468 -26.16 13.84 17.19
N HIS A 469 -25.65 13.23 18.26
CA HIS A 469 -25.37 13.88 19.55
C HIS A 469 -24.07 13.32 20.18
N PRO A 470 -22.90 13.48 19.54
CA PRO A 470 -21.64 12.90 20.02
C PRO A 470 -21.23 13.40 21.41
N GLU A 471 -21.65 14.60 21.80
CA GLU A 471 -21.40 15.20 23.11
C GLU A 471 -22.21 14.56 24.25
N ALA A 472 -23.28 13.84 23.91
CA ALA A 472 -24.15 13.17 24.87
C ALA A 472 -23.59 11.79 25.27
N PRO A 473 -24.10 11.18 26.36
CA PRO A 473 -23.82 9.78 26.66
C PRO A 473 -24.23 8.85 25.50
N PRO A 474 -23.47 7.78 25.20
CA PRO A 474 -22.30 7.27 25.94
C PRO A 474 -20.94 7.82 25.46
N THR A 475 -20.92 8.68 24.44
CA THR A 475 -19.69 9.15 23.77
C THR A 475 -18.94 10.22 24.55
N TYR A 476 -19.64 11.25 25.05
CA TYR A 476 -19.05 12.41 25.73
C TYR A 476 -17.91 13.09 24.95
N TYR A 477 -17.98 13.07 23.62
CA TYR A 477 -16.93 13.55 22.74
C TYR A 477 -17.39 14.78 21.95
N ARG A 478 -16.50 15.76 21.77
CA ARG A 478 -16.76 16.93 20.93
C ARG A 478 -15.88 16.84 19.69
N PRO A 479 -16.42 16.43 18.54
CA PRO A 479 -15.65 16.32 17.31
C PRO A 479 -15.04 17.65 16.87
N LYS A 480 -13.84 17.57 16.29
CA LYS A 480 -13.17 18.69 15.62
C LYS A 480 -13.79 18.98 14.25
N ASN A 481 -14.40 17.97 13.63
CA ASN A 481 -15.00 18.01 12.30
C ASN A 481 -16.50 17.63 12.33
N ASP A 482 -17.23 17.96 11.27
CA ASP A 482 -18.67 17.64 11.14
C ASP A 482 -18.89 16.17 10.75
N VAL A 483 -18.84 15.30 11.76
CA VAL A 483 -19.00 13.84 11.61
C VAL A 483 -20.37 13.43 11.07
N LEU A 484 -21.43 14.16 11.38
CA LEU A 484 -22.79 13.84 10.90
C LEU A 484 -22.96 14.17 9.41
N SER A 485 -22.40 15.30 8.96
CA SER A 485 -22.35 15.65 7.54
C SER A 485 -21.50 14.67 6.74
N ALA A 486 -20.34 14.25 7.28
CA ALA A 486 -19.52 13.21 6.68
C ALA A 486 -20.30 11.88 6.54
N PHE A 487 -21.00 11.45 7.59
CA PHE A 487 -21.86 10.27 7.55
C PHE A 487 -22.91 10.38 6.44
N ARG A 488 -23.67 11.48 6.39
CA ARG A 488 -24.75 11.65 5.39
C ARG A 488 -24.24 11.64 3.94
N LYS A 489 -23.03 12.14 3.70
CA LYS A 489 -22.47 12.30 2.35
C LYS A 489 -21.66 11.09 1.88
N ARG A 490 -20.88 10.48 2.77
CA ARG A 490 -19.86 9.48 2.41
C ARG A 490 -20.13 8.08 2.92
N TRP A 491 -21.09 7.90 3.83
CA TRP A 491 -21.28 6.60 4.46
C TRP A 491 -21.92 5.57 3.56
N VAL A 492 -21.40 4.36 3.58
CA VAL A 492 -22.02 3.15 3.05
C VAL A 492 -22.09 2.19 4.22
N HIS A 493 -23.19 1.47 4.39
CA HIS A 493 -23.29 0.49 5.46
C HIS A 493 -22.62 -0.82 5.06
N SER A 494 -22.03 -1.55 6.02
CA SER A 494 -21.59 -2.92 5.80
C SER A 494 -21.76 -3.81 7.02
N PHE A 495 -21.83 -5.11 6.77
CA PHE A 495 -21.82 -6.14 7.81
C PHE A 495 -21.17 -7.43 7.29
N ASN A 496 -20.69 -8.26 8.21
CA ASN A 496 -20.20 -9.61 7.94
C ASN A 496 -21.28 -10.63 8.29
N THR A 497 -21.43 -11.70 7.50
CA THR A 497 -22.36 -12.79 7.82
C THR A 497 -21.95 -14.13 7.22
N ALA A 498 -22.25 -15.21 7.95
CA ALA A 498 -22.22 -16.58 7.45
C ALA A 498 -23.63 -17.18 7.28
N ALA A 499 -24.68 -16.35 7.43
CA ALA A 499 -26.06 -16.76 7.17
C ALA A 499 -26.26 -16.99 5.66
N PRO A 500 -27.00 -18.03 5.24
CA PRO A 500 -27.35 -18.24 3.84
C PRO A 500 -28.09 -17.05 3.22
N GLY A 501 -28.03 -16.89 1.91
CA GLY A 501 -28.52 -15.71 1.19
C GLY A 501 -29.99 -15.40 1.48
N HIS A 502 -30.85 -16.42 1.38
CA HIS A 502 -32.28 -16.31 1.70
C HIS A 502 -32.56 -15.88 3.16
N VAL A 503 -31.67 -16.21 4.11
CA VAL A 503 -31.78 -15.76 5.50
C VAL A 503 -31.39 -14.29 5.62
N VAL A 504 -30.41 -13.82 4.83
CA VAL A 504 -30.00 -12.42 4.79
C VAL A 504 -31.12 -11.53 4.24
N GLU A 505 -31.87 -11.99 3.22
CA GLU A 505 -33.06 -11.30 2.72
C GLU A 505 -34.07 -11.02 3.84
N GLU A 506 -34.54 -12.08 4.51
CA GLU A 506 -35.57 -12.02 5.55
C GLU A 506 -35.11 -11.25 6.79
N LEU A 507 -33.90 -11.56 7.28
CA LEU A 507 -33.43 -11.01 8.54
C LEU A 507 -32.88 -9.59 8.40
N PHE A 508 -32.48 -9.16 7.19
CA PHE A 508 -31.82 -7.86 6.99
C PHE A 508 -32.38 -7.05 5.83
N LEU A 509 -32.27 -7.50 4.58
CA LEU A 509 -32.55 -6.64 3.41
C LEU A 509 -33.99 -6.11 3.43
N ASP A 510 -34.97 -6.96 3.76
CA ASP A 510 -36.37 -6.58 3.90
C ASP A 510 -36.62 -5.52 4.98
N LYS A 511 -35.79 -5.51 6.02
CA LYS A 511 -35.88 -4.58 7.14
C LYS A 511 -35.13 -3.30 6.84
N TYR A 512 -33.98 -3.38 6.19
CA TYR A 512 -33.19 -2.24 5.74
C TYR A 512 -33.99 -1.37 4.76
N LYS A 513 -34.71 -2.01 3.82
CA LYS A 513 -35.63 -1.35 2.88
C LYS A 513 -36.69 -0.48 3.56
N LYS A 514 -37.12 -0.85 4.77
CA LYS A 514 -38.14 -0.14 5.57
C LYS A 514 -37.54 0.76 6.65
N SER A 515 -36.21 0.83 6.73
CA SER A 515 -35.50 1.59 7.75
C SER A 515 -35.32 3.06 7.37
N ILE A 516 -34.90 3.86 8.34
CA ILE A 516 -34.53 5.27 8.12
C ILE A 516 -33.38 5.43 7.11
N PHE A 517 -32.57 4.39 6.87
CA PHE A 517 -31.41 4.46 5.98
C PHE A 517 -31.79 4.35 4.50
N TRP A 518 -33.06 4.06 4.20
CA TRP A 518 -33.59 4.02 2.83
C TRP A 518 -34.94 4.75 2.69
N SER A 519 -35.06 5.94 3.29
CA SER A 519 -36.22 6.82 3.18
C SER A 519 -36.03 7.93 2.13
N ASP A 520 -36.95 8.87 2.02
CA ASP A 520 -36.80 10.03 1.12
C ASP A 520 -35.73 11.02 1.63
N GLU A 521 -35.51 11.05 2.94
CA GLU A 521 -34.49 11.88 3.59
C GLU A 521 -33.08 11.27 3.51
N MET A 522 -32.98 9.94 3.43
CA MET A 522 -31.71 9.25 3.52
C MET A 522 -31.68 8.01 2.62
N LYS A 523 -30.71 8.01 1.70
CA LYS A 523 -30.40 6.89 0.81
C LYS A 523 -28.96 6.45 1.10
N ILE A 524 -28.80 5.45 1.98
CA ILE A 524 -27.49 4.85 2.27
C ILE A 524 -27.38 3.48 1.61
N PRO A 525 -26.45 3.31 0.65
CA PRO A 525 -26.13 2.00 0.10
C PRO A 525 -25.50 1.07 1.12
N LEU A 526 -25.46 -0.21 0.78
CA LEU A 526 -25.05 -1.30 1.67
C LEU A 526 -24.29 -2.37 0.90
N PHE A 527 -23.22 -2.91 1.46
CA PHE A 527 -22.59 -4.14 0.96
C PHE A 527 -22.32 -5.12 2.10
N ILE A 528 -22.16 -6.40 1.77
CA ILE A 528 -21.69 -7.39 2.75
C ILE A 528 -20.17 -7.44 2.70
N GLY A 529 -19.55 -7.12 3.83
CA GLY A 529 -18.11 -7.06 3.98
C GLY A 529 -17.45 -8.43 3.86
N GLU A 530 -18.04 -9.47 4.42
CA GLU A 530 -17.62 -10.86 4.32
C GLU A 530 -18.86 -11.74 4.23
N TYR A 531 -18.92 -12.54 3.18
CA TYR A 531 -20.00 -13.46 2.92
C TYR A 531 -19.47 -14.84 2.54
N HIS A 532 -19.79 -15.85 3.34
CA HIS A 532 -19.68 -17.25 2.93
C HIS A 532 -20.37 -18.15 3.97
N SER A 533 -21.47 -18.79 3.57
CA SER A 533 -22.12 -19.78 4.41
C SER A 533 -21.54 -21.19 4.19
N VAL A 534 -20.75 -21.68 5.14
CA VAL A 534 -20.19 -23.06 5.11
C VAL A 534 -21.24 -24.14 5.40
N HIS A 535 -22.50 -23.76 5.64
CA HIS A 535 -23.60 -24.65 6.02
C HIS A 535 -24.54 -24.99 4.87
N VAL A 536 -24.38 -24.38 3.70
CA VAL A 536 -25.16 -24.65 2.48
C VAL A 536 -24.21 -24.84 1.29
N GLY A 537 -24.75 -25.21 0.13
CA GLY A 537 -23.94 -25.45 -1.06
C GLY A 537 -23.62 -24.13 -1.74
N ALA A 538 -22.35 -23.83 -1.96
CA ALA A 538 -21.94 -22.53 -2.49
C ALA A 538 -22.49 -22.29 -3.89
N LYS A 539 -22.67 -23.35 -4.67
CA LYS A 539 -23.25 -23.28 -6.02
C LYS A 539 -24.66 -22.66 -6.04
N ASP A 540 -25.48 -22.99 -5.04
CA ASP A 540 -26.87 -22.57 -4.98
C ASP A 540 -27.04 -21.30 -4.13
N ASP A 541 -26.16 -21.07 -3.17
CA ASP A 541 -26.24 -19.95 -2.22
C ASP A 541 -25.63 -18.65 -2.75
N LEU A 542 -24.46 -18.73 -3.41
CA LEU A 542 -23.74 -17.54 -3.90
C LEU A 542 -24.50 -16.70 -4.95
N PRO A 543 -25.30 -17.29 -5.87
CA PRO A 543 -26.06 -16.51 -6.85
C PRO A 543 -27.17 -15.65 -6.23
N ILE A 544 -27.75 -16.06 -5.10
CA ILE A 544 -28.90 -15.37 -4.47
C ILE A 544 -28.60 -13.89 -4.25
N LEU A 545 -27.49 -13.59 -3.58
CA LEU A 545 -27.13 -12.20 -3.27
C LEU A 545 -26.60 -11.43 -4.48
N VAL A 546 -26.16 -12.12 -5.55
CA VAL A 546 -25.84 -11.44 -6.82
C VAL A 546 -27.13 -11.00 -7.51
N GLU A 547 -28.16 -11.84 -7.51
CA GLU A 547 -29.48 -11.52 -8.05
C GLU A 547 -30.15 -10.41 -7.25
N ASP A 548 -30.03 -10.42 -5.91
CA ASP A 548 -30.53 -9.34 -5.05
C ASP A 548 -29.89 -7.99 -5.34
N ALA A 549 -28.57 -7.94 -5.58
CA ALA A 549 -27.86 -6.72 -5.93
C ALA A 549 -28.27 -6.16 -7.32
N LEU A 550 -28.83 -7.01 -8.19
CA LEU A 550 -29.39 -6.63 -9.48
C LEU A 550 -30.89 -6.33 -9.42
N SER A 551 -31.54 -6.64 -8.29
CA SER A 551 -32.99 -6.57 -8.14
C SER A 551 -33.46 -5.15 -7.83
N ALA A 552 -34.53 -4.73 -8.51
CA ALA A 552 -35.24 -3.49 -8.16
C ALA A 552 -35.88 -3.54 -6.77
N THR A 553 -35.95 -4.72 -6.14
CA THR A 553 -36.45 -4.88 -4.77
C THR A 553 -35.50 -4.27 -3.74
N TYR A 554 -34.18 -4.35 -3.98
CA TYR A 554 -33.11 -3.92 -3.08
C TYR A 554 -32.15 -2.93 -3.76
N PRO A 555 -32.63 -1.75 -4.21
CA PRO A 555 -31.82 -0.80 -4.99
C PRO A 555 -30.65 -0.16 -4.22
N PHE A 556 -30.56 -0.43 -2.92
CA PHE A 556 -29.47 0.01 -2.04
C PHE A 556 -28.36 -1.02 -1.90
N PHE A 557 -28.60 -2.27 -2.28
CA PHE A 557 -27.68 -3.36 -2.04
C PHE A 557 -26.66 -3.44 -3.18
N LEU A 558 -25.39 -3.19 -2.85
CA LEU A 558 -24.30 -3.18 -3.81
C LEU A 558 -23.84 -4.59 -4.17
N GLY A 559 -23.90 -5.53 -3.22
CA GLY A 559 -23.38 -6.90 -3.37
C GLY A 559 -22.54 -7.33 -2.17
N TYR A 560 -21.62 -8.27 -2.37
CA TYR A 560 -20.85 -8.88 -1.29
C TYR A 560 -19.39 -9.14 -1.67
N ASN A 561 -18.54 -9.31 -0.64
CA ASN A 561 -17.21 -9.89 -0.78
C ASN A 561 -17.21 -11.34 -0.26
N PHE A 562 -16.84 -12.29 -1.12
CA PHE A 562 -16.72 -13.70 -0.73
C PHE A 562 -15.58 -13.89 0.27
N PHE A 563 -15.84 -14.55 1.40
CA PHE A 563 -14.84 -14.85 2.43
C PHE A 563 -14.42 -16.33 2.36
N GLU A 564 -13.20 -16.67 1.91
CA GLU A 564 -12.08 -15.80 1.52
C GLU A 564 -11.24 -16.40 0.38
N PHE A 565 -10.24 -15.64 -0.10
CA PHE A 565 -9.38 -16.04 -1.21
C PHE A 565 -8.65 -17.38 -0.98
N SER A 566 -7.97 -17.55 0.15
CA SER A 566 -7.16 -18.74 0.42
C SER A 566 -7.50 -19.40 1.75
N VAL A 567 -7.31 -20.71 1.85
CA VAL A 567 -7.48 -21.47 3.08
C VAL A 567 -6.46 -21.01 4.12
N ARG A 568 -6.92 -20.56 5.28
CA ARG A 568 -6.08 -20.09 6.40
C ARG A 568 -5.54 -21.25 7.23
N TYR A 569 -4.58 -21.99 6.68
CA TYR A 569 -3.92 -23.08 7.41
C TYR A 569 -3.17 -22.58 8.65
N ASP A 570 -2.68 -21.34 8.64
CA ASP A 570 -2.00 -20.68 9.74
C ASP A 570 -2.88 -20.56 11.00
N LYS A 571 -4.17 -20.26 10.81
CA LYS A 571 -5.14 -20.12 11.91
C LYS A 571 -5.71 -21.46 12.38
N GLY A 572 -5.77 -22.46 11.49
CA GLY A 572 -6.34 -23.77 11.79
C GLY A 572 -7.85 -23.71 12.10
N GLY A 573 -8.37 -24.72 12.79
CA GLY A 573 -9.76 -24.73 13.27
C GLY A 573 -10.83 -24.58 12.18
N SER A 574 -11.85 -23.77 12.45
CA SER A 574 -12.95 -23.47 11.52
C SER A 574 -12.52 -22.66 10.31
N GLU A 575 -11.44 -21.87 10.42
CA GLU A 575 -10.97 -20.95 9.38
C GLU A 575 -10.60 -21.70 8.08
N LYS A 576 -10.19 -22.97 8.22
CA LYS A 576 -9.85 -23.84 7.09
C LYS A 576 -11.00 -24.13 6.13
N LYS A 577 -12.24 -23.76 6.48
CA LYS A 577 -13.45 -24.03 5.67
C LYS A 577 -13.84 -22.88 4.74
N PHE A 578 -13.25 -21.70 4.90
CA PHE A 578 -13.70 -20.49 4.18
C PHE A 578 -12.99 -20.25 2.85
N GLY A 579 -11.70 -20.59 2.76
CA GLY A 579 -10.87 -20.27 1.60
C GLY A 579 -11.30 -20.97 0.31
N MET A 580 -11.40 -20.25 -0.81
CA MET A 580 -11.72 -20.83 -2.12
C MET A 580 -10.55 -21.57 -2.79
N PHE A 581 -9.32 -21.23 -2.40
CA PHE A 581 -8.09 -21.89 -2.87
C PHE A 581 -7.28 -22.44 -1.69
N GLY A 582 -6.91 -23.71 -1.76
CA GLY A 582 -5.79 -24.27 -1.01
C GLY A 582 -4.47 -24.10 -1.77
N TYR A 583 -3.40 -24.63 -1.19
CA TYR A 583 -2.07 -24.63 -1.79
C TYR A 583 -1.68 -26.03 -2.25
N GLY A 584 -1.17 -26.12 -3.48
CA GLY A 584 -0.60 -27.33 -4.04
C GLY A 584 0.80 -27.60 -3.51
N ASP A 585 1.52 -28.49 -4.20
CA ASP A 585 2.88 -28.90 -3.82
C ASP A 585 3.94 -28.27 -4.72
N SER A 586 3.57 -27.38 -5.64
CA SER A 586 4.50 -26.68 -6.52
C SER A 586 4.93 -25.34 -5.89
N PRO A 587 6.21 -25.20 -5.50
CA PRO A 587 6.74 -23.89 -5.12
C PRO A 587 6.96 -23.07 -6.39
N LEU A 588 6.37 -21.87 -6.44
CA LEU A 588 6.46 -20.97 -7.59
C LEU A 588 7.58 -19.96 -7.42
N LEU A 589 7.65 -19.30 -6.26
CA LEU A 589 8.54 -18.18 -5.99
C LEU A 589 8.84 -18.14 -4.50
N ASP A 590 9.98 -17.55 -4.11
CA ASP A 590 10.21 -17.12 -2.74
C ASP A 590 9.98 -15.62 -2.59
N MET A 591 9.35 -15.23 -1.48
CA MET A 591 9.04 -13.85 -1.12
C MET A 591 9.72 -13.52 0.21
N ASN A 592 10.65 -12.58 0.20
CA ASN A 592 11.26 -12.06 1.42
C ASN A 592 10.39 -10.95 2.00
N TYR A 593 9.62 -11.26 3.04
CA TYR A 593 8.65 -10.36 3.65
C TYR A 593 8.95 -10.18 5.15
N SER A 594 9.19 -8.92 5.55
CA SER A 594 9.56 -8.54 6.92
C SER A 594 10.71 -9.39 7.51
N GLY A 595 11.74 -9.65 6.68
CA GLY A 595 12.95 -10.38 7.08
C GLY A 595 12.82 -11.90 7.10
N MET A 596 11.66 -12.45 6.74
CA MET A 596 11.40 -13.87 6.63
C MET A 596 11.14 -14.27 5.18
N VAL A 597 11.64 -15.43 4.77
CA VAL A 597 11.38 -15.97 3.43
C VAL A 597 10.16 -16.87 3.48
N TYR A 598 9.14 -16.53 2.69
CA TYR A 598 7.93 -17.31 2.51
C TYR A 598 7.86 -17.84 1.08
N THR A 599 7.61 -19.14 0.95
CA THR A 599 7.37 -19.76 -0.36
C THR A 599 5.95 -19.49 -0.83
N ILE A 600 5.81 -19.00 -2.05
CA ILE A 600 4.56 -18.81 -2.75
C ILE A 600 4.23 -20.08 -3.52
N TRP A 601 3.09 -20.68 -3.19
CA TRP A 601 2.65 -21.96 -3.76
C TRP A 601 1.64 -21.75 -4.89
N ASP A 602 1.53 -22.76 -5.74
CA ASP A 602 0.42 -22.89 -6.67
C ASP A 602 -0.92 -23.04 -5.95
N LEU A 603 -1.99 -22.59 -6.60
CA LEU A 603 -3.35 -22.65 -6.06
C LEU A 603 -4.05 -23.94 -6.49
N VAL A 604 -4.80 -24.54 -5.57
CA VAL A 604 -5.67 -25.69 -5.83
C VAL A 604 -7.09 -25.33 -5.38
N PRO A 605 -8.14 -25.59 -6.19
CA PRO A 605 -9.51 -25.31 -5.78
C PRO A 605 -9.88 -26.05 -4.49
N ALA A 606 -10.37 -25.30 -3.49
CA ALA A 606 -10.94 -25.88 -2.28
C ALA A 606 -12.43 -26.21 -2.49
N PRO A 607 -12.90 -27.38 -2.03
CA PRO A 607 -14.31 -27.74 -2.14
C PRO A 607 -15.15 -27.13 -1.01
N ASP A 608 -16.44 -26.93 -1.28
CA ASP A 608 -17.45 -26.76 -0.24
C ASP A 608 -17.70 -28.09 0.50
N LYS A 609 -18.60 -28.07 1.50
CA LYS A 609 -18.91 -29.27 2.28
C LYS A 609 -19.55 -30.42 1.47
N TYR A 610 -19.98 -30.18 0.24
CA TYR A 610 -20.56 -31.17 -0.68
C TYR A 610 -19.57 -31.62 -1.76
N GLY A 611 -18.33 -31.11 -1.74
CA GLY A 611 -17.30 -31.46 -2.71
C GLY A 611 -17.27 -30.57 -3.95
N TYR A 612 -18.12 -29.53 -4.03
CA TYR A 612 -18.15 -28.63 -5.19
C TYR A 612 -17.06 -27.55 -5.08
N PRO A 613 -16.23 -27.30 -6.11
CA PRO A 613 -15.16 -26.31 -6.03
C PRO A 613 -15.71 -24.89 -5.78
N LEU A 614 -15.28 -24.25 -4.69
CA LEU A 614 -15.74 -22.91 -4.29
C LEU A 614 -15.42 -21.86 -5.34
N SER A 615 -14.22 -21.90 -5.92
CA SER A 615 -13.81 -21.00 -7.01
C SER A 615 -14.70 -21.12 -8.25
N MET A 616 -15.15 -22.34 -8.56
CA MET A 616 -16.09 -22.56 -9.67
C MET A 616 -17.49 -22.04 -9.33
N ALA A 617 -17.97 -22.24 -8.10
CA ALA A 617 -19.24 -21.71 -7.64
C ALA A 617 -19.27 -20.18 -7.75
N LEU A 618 -18.20 -19.52 -7.29
CA LEU A 618 -18.07 -18.07 -7.33
C LEU A 618 -18.00 -17.54 -8.78
N SER A 619 -17.16 -18.14 -9.64
CA SER A 619 -17.05 -17.77 -11.05
C SER A 619 -18.39 -17.91 -11.80
N ASN A 620 -19.17 -18.94 -11.47
CA ASN A 620 -20.51 -19.12 -11.99
C ASN A 620 -21.47 -18.02 -11.50
N ALA A 621 -21.52 -17.76 -10.19
CA ALA A 621 -22.35 -16.70 -9.62
C ALA A 621 -22.01 -15.32 -10.20
N TYR A 622 -20.74 -15.08 -10.54
CA TYR A 622 -20.28 -13.83 -11.14
C TYR A 622 -20.42 -13.77 -12.67
N GLY A 623 -21.00 -14.79 -13.30
CA GLY A 623 -21.41 -14.80 -14.70
C GLY A 623 -20.30 -15.14 -15.70
N LYS A 624 -19.20 -15.77 -15.26
CA LYS A 624 -18.11 -16.22 -16.14
C LYS A 624 -18.19 -17.70 -16.53
N GLY A 625 -19.00 -18.48 -15.82
CA GLY A 625 -19.22 -19.90 -16.10
C GLY A 625 -18.16 -20.81 -15.49
N SER A 626 -18.24 -22.11 -15.82
CA SER A 626 -17.50 -23.19 -15.15
C SER A 626 -16.07 -23.38 -15.65
N ASN A 627 -15.69 -22.70 -16.73
CA ASN A 627 -14.34 -22.74 -17.27
C ASN A 627 -13.49 -21.70 -16.53
N LEU A 628 -13.01 -22.08 -15.35
CA LEU A 628 -11.92 -21.33 -14.72
C LEU A 628 -10.74 -21.31 -15.71
N PRO A 629 -10.04 -20.18 -15.86
CA PRO A 629 -8.76 -20.21 -16.56
C PRO A 629 -7.88 -21.25 -15.89
N LYS A 630 -7.03 -21.90 -16.69
CA LYS A 630 -5.99 -22.77 -16.13
C LYS A 630 -5.23 -21.91 -15.13
N LEU A 631 -5.33 -22.25 -13.84
CA LEU A 631 -4.51 -21.67 -12.79
C LEU A 631 -3.08 -21.72 -13.32
N ARG A 632 -2.42 -20.56 -13.46
CA ARG A 632 -1.11 -20.50 -14.10
C ARG A 632 -0.22 -21.51 -13.38
N LYS A 633 0.14 -22.58 -14.09
CA LYS A 633 1.35 -23.31 -13.78
C LYS A 633 2.48 -22.39 -14.21
N ALA A 634 2.83 -21.41 -13.37
CA ALA A 634 4.21 -20.96 -13.43
C ALA A 634 5.07 -22.23 -13.27
N PRO A 635 6.09 -22.44 -14.11
CA PRO A 635 6.92 -23.63 -14.01
C PRO A 635 7.40 -23.74 -12.56
N CYS A 636 7.26 -24.92 -11.97
CA CYS A 636 7.75 -25.17 -10.61
C CYS A 636 9.22 -24.73 -10.55
N LEU A 637 9.69 -24.16 -9.44
CA LEU A 637 11.11 -23.78 -9.31
C LEU A 637 12.07 -24.94 -9.64
N GLU A 638 11.63 -26.19 -9.42
CA GLU A 638 12.37 -27.41 -9.77
C GLU A 638 12.48 -27.68 -11.29
N GLU A 639 11.56 -27.18 -12.13
CA GLU A 639 11.65 -27.34 -13.60
C GLU A 639 12.64 -26.35 -14.24
N THR A 640 12.98 -25.26 -13.55
CA THR A 640 13.96 -24.25 -14.02
C THR A 640 15.41 -24.56 -13.63
N LEU A 641 15.64 -25.48 -12.69
CA LEU A 641 16.97 -25.93 -12.27
C LEU A 641 17.37 -27.28 -12.86
N GLY A 642 16.87 -27.59 -14.06
CA GLY A 642 17.27 -28.76 -14.84
C GLY A 642 18.80 -28.93 -14.84
N VAL A 643 19.24 -29.85 -13.98
CA VAL A 643 20.63 -30.27 -13.84
C VAL A 643 21.06 -30.85 -15.18
N SER A 644 21.97 -30.14 -15.84
CA SER A 644 22.90 -30.70 -16.84
C SER A 644 23.93 -31.57 -16.16
#